data_AF-A0A1V6SQI3-F1
#
_entry.id   AF-A0A1V6SQI3-F1
#
_cell.length_a   1.000
_cell.length_b   1.000
_cell.length_c   1.000
_cell.angle_alpha   90.00
_cell.angle_beta   90.00
_cell.angle_gamma   90.00
#
_symmetry.space_group_name_H-M   'P 1'
#
loop_
_entity.id
_entity.type
_entity.pdbx_description
1 polymer ?
#
loop_
_entity_poly.entity_id
_entity_poly.type
_entity_poly.pdbx_seq_one_letter_code
_entity_poly.pdbx_strand_id
1 'polypeptide(L)'
;MAARHSRKILRPLLYTSAAAAAGAGVLYISYRPRNIPGLEAPAVPPPGYHEGKLVPPSFPQIKSRLEQIQDLKRSQKEDEPYDLLVIGAGATGSGIALDAATRGLRVAMVERDDFSSGTSSKSTKLVHGGVRYLEKAFWELDYNQYKLVKEALRERRWFLNTAPHLSSWLPIMVPLQKWWQAPYFWAGCKAYDLLAGSEGIESSYFLTKSKAIDSFPMLKRENVIGAMVYYDGAHNDSRMNVSLAMTAALYGSTVVNHMEVTGLTKDANGQLCGAQVKDVIPDKDGQKPETFNIRAKGIINATGPFCDAIRKMDEPETKEIVAPSSGVHVILPGYYSPSDMGLIDPSTSDGRVIFFLPWQGNTIAGTTDAPTEITPHPEPSEADINWILKEIRGYLASDINVERGDVLAAWSGIRPLVRDPNKSSSQALVRNHLVSVSKSGLLTCAGGKWTTYRQMAEEAVDEAIDVFKLNPRPSKDVPDISGVGGSGLVADGATLDGTCQTHQVRLIGAHGFSKTLFINLIQHFGLETDVAKHLTESYGDRAWQVAALSAPTHERFPVRGCRISALYPFVDGEVRYAVRHEYAQTAVDVIARRTRLAFLNAEAALEALPQVIDLMGDELNWTPSRKDVEWKESLSYLASMGLPKTFMKLSRKEVQNGRVMELDEEAYKNFSRTEPPADILEHDAVVPQENLPADAAAAK
;
A
#
# COMPACT_ATOMS: atom_id res chain seq x y z
N MET A 1 -14.21 -53.86 51.22
CA MET A 1 -14.23 -52.43 51.58
C MET A 1 -13.12 -51.58 50.93
N ALA A 2 -11.98 -52.14 50.51
CA ALA A 2 -10.86 -51.38 49.92
C ALA A 2 -11.17 -50.63 48.60
N ALA A 3 -12.00 -51.19 47.71
CA ALA A 3 -12.33 -50.57 46.42
C ALA A 3 -13.23 -49.31 46.52
N ARG A 4 -13.88 -49.10 47.67
CA ARG A 4 -14.79 -47.95 47.89
C ARG A 4 -14.07 -46.73 48.48
N HIS A 5 -12.89 -46.92 49.06
CA HIS A 5 -12.03 -45.83 49.53
C HIS A 5 -11.12 -45.27 48.44
N SER A 6 -10.61 -46.08 47.50
CA SER A 6 -9.75 -45.56 46.42
C SER A 6 -10.48 -44.57 45.50
N ARG A 7 -11.77 -44.80 45.21
CA ARG A 7 -12.61 -43.90 44.39
C ARG A 7 -12.87 -42.53 45.02
N LYS A 8 -12.81 -42.40 46.36
CA LYS A 8 -12.99 -41.11 47.06
C LYS A 8 -11.77 -40.19 46.95
N ILE A 9 -10.58 -40.77 46.77
CA ILE A 9 -9.31 -40.04 46.64
C ILE A 9 -8.94 -39.83 45.17
N LEU A 10 -9.22 -40.81 44.30
CA LEU A 10 -8.89 -40.73 42.87
C LEU A 10 -9.63 -39.60 42.14
N ARG A 11 -10.91 -39.37 42.45
CA ARG A 11 -11.73 -38.36 41.75
C ARG A 11 -11.21 -36.93 42.00
N PRO A 12 -10.99 -36.48 43.25
CA PRO A 12 -10.35 -35.18 43.51
C PRO A 12 -8.96 -35.05 42.87
N LEU A 13 -8.14 -36.11 42.88
CA LEU A 13 -6.83 -36.12 42.23
C LEU A 13 -6.92 -35.99 40.71
N LEU A 14 -7.91 -36.63 40.08
CA LEU A 14 -8.18 -36.49 38.64
C LEU A 14 -8.68 -35.09 38.30
N TYR A 15 -9.60 -34.52 39.09
CA TYR A 15 -10.10 -33.15 38.87
C TYR A 15 -9.01 -32.10 39.07
N THR A 16 -8.17 -32.24 40.10
CA THR A 16 -7.05 -31.34 40.36
C THR A 16 -5.96 -31.48 39.31
N SER A 17 -5.61 -32.70 38.90
CA SER A 17 -4.67 -32.94 37.79
C SER A 17 -5.20 -32.37 36.47
N ALA A 18 -6.50 -32.55 36.17
CA ALA A 18 -7.12 -32.00 34.97
C ALA A 18 -7.17 -30.46 35.01
N ALA A 19 -7.50 -29.86 36.16
CA ALA A 19 -7.48 -28.41 36.34
C ALA A 19 -6.06 -27.83 36.24
N ALA A 20 -5.06 -28.51 36.81
CA ALA A 20 -3.66 -28.12 36.71
C ALA A 20 -3.14 -28.23 35.28
N ALA A 21 -3.46 -29.31 34.57
CA ALA A 21 -3.12 -29.49 33.16
C ALA A 21 -3.80 -28.44 32.26
N ALA A 22 -5.08 -28.15 32.50
CA ALA A 22 -5.81 -27.10 31.81
C ALA A 22 -5.21 -25.71 32.09
N GLY A 23 -4.90 -25.41 33.35
CA GLY A 23 -4.26 -24.15 33.75
C GLY A 23 -2.86 -23.98 33.15
N ALA A 24 -2.04 -25.03 33.17
CA ALA A 24 -0.71 -25.04 32.53
C ALA A 24 -0.82 -24.91 31.01
N GLY A 25 -1.81 -25.55 30.39
CA GLY A 25 -2.09 -25.41 28.96
C GLY A 25 -2.50 -23.99 28.58
N VAL A 26 -3.37 -23.35 29.36
CA VAL A 26 -3.78 -21.95 29.17
C VAL A 26 -2.59 -21.00 29.33
N LEU A 27 -1.78 -21.19 30.37
CA LEU A 27 -0.56 -20.41 30.60
C LEU A 27 0.42 -20.57 29.44
N TYR A 28 0.68 -21.80 28.99
CA TYR A 28 1.56 -22.05 27.84
C TYR A 28 1.04 -21.39 26.57
N ILE A 29 -0.26 -21.53 26.24
CA ILE A 29 -0.84 -20.93 25.03
C ILE A 29 -0.78 -19.38 25.09
N SER A 30 -0.92 -18.82 26.29
CA SER A 30 -0.93 -17.37 26.51
C SER A 30 0.47 -16.75 26.52
N TYR A 31 1.50 -17.49 26.98
CA TYR A 31 2.86 -16.96 27.16
C TYR A 31 3.94 -17.65 26.29
N ARG A 32 3.57 -18.58 25.41
CA ARG A 32 4.54 -19.18 24.47
C ARG A 32 5.15 -18.08 23.58
N PRO A 33 6.46 -18.17 23.25
CA PRO A 33 7.06 -17.31 22.25
C PRO A 33 6.28 -17.43 20.93
N ARG A 34 6.03 -16.28 20.29
CA ARG A 34 5.42 -16.22 18.96
C ARG A 34 6.42 -15.70 17.97
N ASN A 35 6.42 -16.29 16.77
CA ASN A 35 7.14 -15.72 15.64
C ASN A 35 6.28 -14.59 15.09
N ILE A 36 6.58 -13.37 15.52
CA ILE A 36 5.92 -12.16 15.03
C ILE A 36 6.58 -11.78 13.70
N PRO A 37 5.84 -11.78 12.58
CA PRO A 37 6.37 -11.36 11.29
C PRO A 37 7.06 -10.00 11.35
N GLY A 38 8.23 -9.87 10.72
CA GLY A 38 9.02 -8.65 10.68
C GLY A 38 9.89 -8.37 11.93
N LEU A 39 9.88 -9.23 12.96
CA LEU A 39 10.87 -9.20 14.06
C LEU A 39 12.04 -10.18 13.85
N GLU A 40 12.03 -10.92 12.75
CA GLU A 40 13.06 -11.90 12.41
C GLU A 40 14.38 -11.19 12.06
N ALA A 41 15.49 -11.93 12.20
CA ALA A 41 16.77 -11.47 11.68
C ALA A 41 16.68 -11.28 10.14
N PRO A 42 17.50 -10.38 9.56
CA PRO A 42 17.55 -10.23 8.11
C PRO A 42 17.92 -11.59 7.47
N ALA A 43 17.37 -11.88 6.28
CA ALA A 43 17.67 -13.14 5.58
C ALA A 43 19.12 -13.20 5.09
N VAL A 44 19.72 -12.04 4.87
CA VAL A 44 21.14 -11.91 4.55
C VAL A 44 21.89 -11.22 5.68
N PRO A 45 23.17 -11.55 5.88
CA PRO A 45 23.99 -10.86 6.87
C PRO A 45 24.06 -9.35 6.56
N PRO A 46 24.19 -8.50 7.59
CA PRO A 46 24.39 -7.08 7.37
C PRO A 46 25.68 -6.82 6.56
N PRO A 47 25.77 -5.70 5.84
CA PRO A 47 26.96 -5.35 5.06
C PRO A 47 28.22 -5.41 5.93
N GLY A 48 29.21 -6.18 5.47
CA GLY A 48 30.46 -6.40 6.19
C GLY A 48 31.47 -5.26 6.02
N TYR A 49 32.49 -5.26 6.87
CA TYR A 49 33.68 -4.44 6.68
C TYR A 49 34.80 -5.28 6.07
N HIS A 50 35.39 -4.82 4.96
CA HIS A 50 36.58 -5.39 4.36
C HIS A 50 37.70 -4.36 4.40
N GLU A 51 38.86 -4.73 4.98
CA GLU A 51 39.99 -3.80 5.20
C GLU A 51 39.60 -2.48 5.89
N GLY A 52 38.64 -2.54 6.82
CA GLY A 52 38.14 -1.36 7.54
C GLY A 52 37.18 -0.46 6.75
N LYS A 53 36.82 -0.82 5.51
CA LYS A 53 35.80 -0.14 4.71
C LYS A 53 34.51 -0.96 4.63
N LEU A 54 33.37 -0.30 4.79
CA LEU A 54 32.07 -0.92 4.57
C LEU A 54 31.94 -1.34 3.11
N VAL A 55 31.56 -2.60 2.87
CA VAL A 55 31.20 -3.09 1.54
C VAL A 55 29.67 -3.04 1.44
N PRO A 56 29.08 -2.04 0.76
CA PRO A 56 27.63 -1.95 0.64
C PRO A 56 27.08 -3.11 -0.20
N PRO A 57 25.79 -3.45 -0.03
CA PRO A 57 25.17 -4.49 -0.85
C PRO A 57 25.10 -4.07 -2.32
N SER A 58 25.24 -5.04 -3.22
CA SER A 58 25.27 -4.84 -4.67
C SER A 58 24.11 -5.55 -5.33
N PHE A 59 23.16 -4.80 -5.88
CA PHE A 59 21.92 -5.32 -6.42
C PHE A 59 21.94 -5.44 -7.95
N PRO A 60 21.21 -6.41 -8.53
CA PRO A 60 21.12 -6.58 -9.97
C PRO A 60 20.43 -5.38 -10.61
N GLN A 61 20.91 -5.01 -11.79
CA GLN A 61 20.30 -3.93 -12.57
C GLN A 61 19.01 -4.45 -13.24
N ILE A 62 17.92 -3.73 -13.01
CA ILE A 62 16.68 -3.94 -13.76
C ILE A 62 16.87 -3.30 -15.14
N LYS A 63 16.43 -3.99 -16.21
CA LYS A 63 16.36 -3.41 -17.57
C LYS A 63 15.66 -2.06 -17.51
N SER A 64 16.10 -1.09 -18.29
CA SER A 64 15.41 0.20 -18.42
C SER A 64 14.03 0.03 -19.06
N ARG A 65 13.12 0.98 -18.82
CA ARG A 65 11.79 0.99 -19.47
C ARG A 65 11.88 0.89 -20.99
N LEU A 66 12.85 1.54 -21.61
CA LEU A 66 13.05 1.50 -23.07
C LEU A 66 13.49 0.10 -23.54
N GLU A 67 14.40 -0.57 -22.83
CA GLU A 67 14.77 -1.95 -23.14
C GLU A 67 13.58 -2.91 -23.00
N GLN A 68 12.74 -2.72 -21.99
CA GLN A 68 11.50 -3.48 -21.82
C GLN A 68 10.54 -3.25 -23.00
N ILE A 69 10.39 -2.02 -23.49
CA ILE A 69 9.59 -1.73 -24.70
C ILE A 69 10.15 -2.44 -25.93
N GLN A 70 11.48 -2.49 -26.09
CA GLN A 70 12.08 -3.26 -27.19
C GLN A 70 11.79 -4.76 -27.04
N ASP A 71 11.77 -5.30 -25.83
CA ASP A 71 11.35 -6.69 -25.56
C ASP A 71 9.89 -6.94 -25.93
N LEU A 72 8.99 -5.97 -25.71
CA LEU A 72 7.62 -6.06 -26.18
C LEU A 72 7.56 -6.09 -27.71
N LYS A 73 8.28 -5.19 -28.39
CA LYS A 73 8.32 -5.14 -29.87
C LYS A 73 8.91 -6.40 -30.49
N ARG A 74 9.91 -7.03 -29.85
CA ARG A 74 10.50 -8.30 -30.31
C ARG A 74 9.47 -9.42 -30.45
N SER A 75 8.42 -9.43 -29.63
CA SER A 75 7.37 -10.45 -29.69
C SER A 75 6.57 -10.46 -31.00
N GLN A 76 6.70 -9.44 -31.85
CA GLN A 76 6.04 -9.42 -33.16
C GLN A 76 6.58 -10.47 -34.12
N LYS A 77 7.82 -10.92 -33.92
CA LYS A 77 8.40 -12.03 -34.68
C LYS A 77 7.66 -13.32 -34.33
N GLU A 78 7.35 -14.13 -35.35
CA GLU A 78 6.50 -15.32 -35.20
C GLU A 78 7.04 -16.37 -34.22
N ASP A 79 8.36 -16.42 -34.04
CA ASP A 79 9.08 -17.40 -33.23
C ASP A 79 9.23 -17.01 -31.75
N GLU A 80 8.83 -15.79 -31.37
CA GLU A 80 9.07 -15.25 -30.02
C GLU A 80 7.82 -14.70 -29.28
N PRO A 81 6.63 -15.35 -29.29
CA PRO A 81 5.51 -14.88 -28.49
C PRO A 81 5.78 -15.02 -26.98
N TYR A 82 5.12 -14.18 -26.19
CA TYR A 82 5.01 -14.39 -24.74
C TYR A 82 4.12 -15.59 -24.44
N ASP A 83 4.35 -16.27 -23.32
CA ASP A 83 3.38 -17.25 -22.82
C ASP A 83 2.13 -16.54 -22.30
N LEU A 84 2.32 -15.44 -21.58
CA LEU A 84 1.24 -14.62 -21.02
C LEU A 84 1.45 -13.13 -21.26
N LEU A 85 0.39 -12.44 -21.66
CA LEU A 85 0.24 -10.99 -21.58
C LEU A 85 -0.75 -10.65 -20.45
N VAL A 86 -0.30 -9.93 -19.44
CA VAL A 86 -1.11 -9.42 -18.34
C VAL A 86 -1.44 -7.94 -18.59
N ILE A 87 -2.73 -7.60 -18.59
CA ILE A 87 -3.21 -6.23 -18.80
C ILE A 87 -3.65 -5.65 -17.45
N GLY A 88 -2.98 -4.57 -17.04
CA GLY A 88 -3.14 -3.89 -15.76
C GLY A 88 -2.09 -4.33 -14.75
N ALA A 89 -1.48 -3.37 -14.05
CA ALA A 89 -0.44 -3.58 -13.05
C ALA A 89 -0.82 -3.00 -11.68
N GLY A 90 -2.09 -3.19 -11.30
CA GLY A 90 -2.49 -3.19 -9.88
C GLY A 90 -2.00 -4.44 -9.15
N ALA A 91 -2.48 -4.64 -7.92
CA ALA A 91 -2.03 -5.73 -7.05
C ALA A 91 -2.23 -7.10 -7.70
N THR A 92 -3.39 -7.29 -8.35
CA THR A 92 -3.74 -8.50 -9.07
C THR A 92 -2.77 -8.77 -10.22
N GLY A 93 -2.58 -7.81 -11.14
CA GLY A 93 -1.73 -8.01 -12.30
C GLY A 93 -0.25 -8.16 -11.96
N SER A 94 0.25 -7.36 -11.02
CA SER A 94 1.64 -7.46 -10.55
C SER A 94 1.90 -8.79 -9.85
N GLY A 95 0.93 -9.28 -9.06
CA GLY A 95 0.99 -10.62 -8.46
C GLY A 95 0.99 -11.73 -9.50
N ILE A 96 0.12 -11.66 -10.52
CA ILE A 96 0.05 -12.63 -11.62
C ILE A 96 1.37 -12.67 -12.39
N ALA A 97 1.94 -11.51 -12.71
CA ALA A 97 3.20 -11.42 -13.43
C ALA A 97 4.35 -12.04 -12.62
N LEU A 98 4.44 -11.73 -11.33
CA LEU A 98 5.45 -12.31 -10.44
C LEU A 98 5.29 -13.83 -10.34
N ASP A 99 4.08 -14.33 -10.09
CA ASP A 99 3.82 -15.76 -9.98
C ASP A 99 4.19 -16.50 -11.26
N ALA A 100 3.66 -16.07 -12.40
CA ALA A 100 3.95 -16.67 -13.69
C ALA A 100 5.46 -16.68 -14.03
N ALA A 101 6.17 -15.59 -13.75
CA ALA A 101 7.61 -15.53 -13.96
C ALA A 101 8.38 -16.49 -13.04
N THR A 102 8.00 -16.59 -11.76
CA THR A 102 8.64 -17.53 -10.82
C THR A 102 8.38 -18.99 -11.15
N ARG A 103 7.35 -19.29 -11.95
CA ARG A 103 7.07 -20.61 -12.53
C ARG A 103 7.79 -20.86 -13.87
N GLY A 104 8.63 -19.92 -14.31
CA GLY A 104 9.42 -20.02 -15.54
C GLY A 104 8.67 -19.73 -16.83
N LEU A 105 7.53 -19.03 -16.77
CA LEU A 105 6.80 -18.57 -17.96
C LEU A 105 7.39 -17.27 -18.50
N ARG A 106 7.32 -17.06 -19.82
CA ARG A 106 7.68 -15.79 -20.44
C ARG A 106 6.50 -14.82 -20.38
N VAL A 107 6.61 -13.77 -19.56
CA VAL A 107 5.48 -12.89 -19.24
C VAL A 107 5.73 -11.46 -19.71
N ALA A 108 4.71 -10.84 -20.29
CA ALA A 108 4.61 -9.39 -20.47
C ALA A 108 3.51 -8.82 -19.56
N MET A 109 3.74 -7.69 -18.92
CA MET A 109 2.74 -6.93 -18.17
C MET A 109 2.75 -5.47 -18.61
N VAL A 110 1.58 -4.96 -18.98
CA VAL A 110 1.41 -3.56 -19.41
C VAL A 110 0.38 -2.84 -18.54
N GLU A 111 0.65 -1.58 -18.23
CA GLU A 111 -0.23 -0.70 -17.44
C GLU A 111 -0.39 0.63 -18.15
N ARG A 112 -1.64 1.10 -18.32
CA ARG A 112 -1.95 2.32 -19.06
C ARG A 112 -1.39 3.55 -18.37
N ASP A 113 -1.48 3.59 -17.05
CA ASP A 113 -1.01 4.70 -16.21
C ASP A 113 0.29 4.26 -15.51
N ASP A 114 0.52 4.65 -14.26
CA ASP A 114 1.63 4.12 -13.46
C ASP A 114 1.24 2.84 -12.70
N PHE A 115 2.25 2.06 -12.28
CA PHE A 115 2.05 0.95 -11.35
C PHE A 115 1.27 1.42 -10.13
N SER A 116 0.24 0.67 -9.74
CA SER A 116 -0.64 0.98 -8.61
C SER A 116 -1.55 2.21 -8.73
N SER A 117 -1.59 2.91 -9.87
CA SER A 117 -2.35 4.17 -10.05
C SER A 117 -3.86 4.06 -9.78
N GLY A 118 -4.44 2.88 -10.05
CA GLY A 118 -5.84 2.56 -9.81
C GLY A 118 -6.17 2.30 -8.34
N THR A 119 -7.13 1.40 -8.08
CA THR A 119 -7.62 1.07 -6.72
C THR A 119 -6.52 0.63 -5.76
N SER A 120 -5.45 0.01 -6.29
CA SER A 120 -4.36 -0.53 -5.49
C SER A 120 -3.59 0.52 -4.67
N SER A 121 -3.66 1.81 -4.97
CA SER A 121 -3.07 2.89 -4.15
C SER A 121 -4.06 3.60 -3.22
N LYS A 122 -5.35 3.22 -3.26
CA LYS A 122 -6.48 3.94 -2.64
C LYS A 122 -7.23 3.07 -1.63
N SER A 123 -6.52 2.14 -0.97
CA SER A 123 -7.10 1.26 0.05
C SER A 123 -7.17 1.92 1.44
N THR A 124 -7.61 1.18 2.45
CA THR A 124 -7.50 1.55 3.89
C THR A 124 -6.10 1.31 4.45
N LYS A 125 -5.17 0.75 3.67
CA LYS A 125 -3.79 0.42 4.07
C LYS A 125 -3.74 -0.65 5.18
N LEU A 126 -4.74 -1.53 5.19
CA LEU A 126 -4.83 -2.67 6.11
C LEU A 126 -4.87 -4.00 5.36
N VAL A 127 -4.20 -4.99 5.95
CA VAL A 127 -4.14 -6.38 5.52
C VAL A 127 -5.01 -7.18 6.49
N HIS A 128 -6.32 -7.07 6.29
CA HIS A 128 -7.31 -7.58 7.23
C HIS A 128 -7.50 -9.09 7.14
N GLY A 129 -7.54 -9.76 8.29
CA GLY A 129 -7.95 -11.17 8.37
C GLY A 129 -9.47 -11.38 8.58
N GLY A 130 -10.29 -10.32 8.68
CA GLY A 130 -11.74 -10.42 8.53
C GLY A 130 -12.56 -10.81 9.78
N VAL A 131 -12.30 -10.22 10.95
CA VAL A 131 -13.02 -10.50 12.22
C VAL A 131 -14.56 -10.43 12.09
N ARG A 132 -15.09 -9.45 11.36
CA ARG A 132 -16.55 -9.31 11.11
C ARG A 132 -17.14 -10.46 10.30
N TYR A 133 -16.36 -11.05 9.39
CA TYR A 133 -16.81 -12.22 8.64
C TYR A 133 -16.86 -13.47 9.53
N LEU A 134 -16.01 -13.55 10.57
CA LEU A 134 -16.09 -14.63 11.55
C LEU A 134 -17.37 -14.56 12.37
N GLU A 135 -17.77 -13.35 12.78
CA GLU A 135 -19.05 -13.11 13.47
C GLU A 135 -20.23 -13.63 12.63
N LYS A 136 -20.28 -13.25 11.35
CA LYS A 136 -21.33 -13.76 10.42
C LYS A 136 -21.21 -15.27 10.19
N ALA A 137 -20.02 -15.80 9.97
CA ALA A 137 -19.81 -17.23 9.76
C ALA A 137 -20.34 -18.06 10.93
N PHE A 138 -20.15 -17.58 12.17
CA PHE A 138 -20.62 -18.24 13.37
C PHE A 138 -22.15 -18.13 13.53
N TRP A 139 -22.70 -16.91 13.43
CA TRP A 139 -24.13 -16.67 13.66
C TRP A 139 -25.03 -17.18 12.52
N GLU A 140 -24.56 -17.11 11.28
CA GLU A 140 -25.30 -17.53 10.07
C GLU A 140 -24.92 -18.95 9.61
N LEU A 141 -23.99 -19.63 10.30
CA LEU A 141 -23.44 -20.94 9.92
C LEU A 141 -22.93 -20.99 8.46
N ASP A 142 -22.35 -19.87 7.98
CA ASP A 142 -21.87 -19.73 6.61
C ASP A 142 -20.43 -20.26 6.46
N TYR A 143 -20.31 -21.46 5.90
CA TYR A 143 -19.01 -22.10 5.65
C TYR A 143 -18.13 -21.30 4.66
N ASN A 144 -18.71 -20.60 3.70
CA ASN A 144 -17.94 -19.82 2.74
C ASN A 144 -17.30 -18.60 3.42
N GLN A 145 -18.00 -17.96 4.36
CA GLN A 145 -17.42 -16.91 5.20
C GLN A 145 -16.29 -17.44 6.08
N TYR A 146 -16.47 -18.62 6.65
CA TYR A 146 -15.42 -19.26 7.45
C TYR A 146 -14.16 -19.56 6.62
N LYS A 147 -14.32 -20.10 5.41
CA LYS A 147 -13.20 -20.35 4.49
C LYS A 147 -12.44 -19.06 4.16
N LEU A 148 -13.17 -17.98 3.85
CA LEU A 148 -12.63 -16.65 3.57
C LEU A 148 -11.78 -16.13 4.73
N VAL A 149 -12.23 -16.29 5.98
CA VAL A 149 -11.46 -15.87 7.16
C VAL A 149 -10.15 -16.63 7.29
N LYS A 150 -10.14 -17.96 7.09
CA LYS A 150 -8.89 -18.74 7.14
C LYS A 150 -7.93 -18.36 6.02
N GLU A 151 -8.46 -18.20 4.81
CA GLU A 151 -7.69 -17.78 3.65
C GLU A 151 -7.04 -16.43 3.94
N ALA A 152 -7.80 -15.43 4.39
CA ALA A 152 -7.29 -14.11 4.73
C ALA A 152 -6.24 -14.13 5.86
N LEU A 153 -6.43 -14.96 6.89
CA LEU A 153 -5.46 -15.12 7.99
C LEU A 153 -4.12 -15.70 7.50
N ARG A 154 -4.17 -16.74 6.66
CA ARG A 154 -3.00 -17.36 6.05
C ARG A 154 -2.28 -16.40 5.10
N GLU A 155 -3.02 -15.75 4.20
CA GLU A 155 -2.43 -14.78 3.28
C GLU A 155 -1.81 -13.60 4.02
N ARG A 156 -2.43 -13.11 5.11
CA ARG A 156 -1.85 -12.05 5.95
C ARG A 156 -0.49 -12.44 6.53
N ARG A 157 -0.31 -13.70 6.96
CA ARG A 157 1.00 -14.18 7.43
C ARG A 157 2.04 -14.08 6.33
N TRP A 158 1.72 -14.61 5.14
CA TRP A 158 2.64 -14.57 3.99
C TRP A 158 2.93 -13.14 3.56
N PHE A 159 1.92 -12.28 3.52
CA PHE A 159 2.03 -10.86 3.21
C PHE A 159 3.06 -10.14 4.09
N LEU A 160 3.03 -10.40 5.39
CA LEU A 160 3.95 -9.79 6.35
C LEU A 160 5.39 -10.32 6.21
N ASN A 161 5.55 -11.56 5.74
CA ASN A 161 6.85 -12.21 5.60
C ASN A 161 7.54 -11.85 4.28
N THR A 162 6.79 -11.68 3.18
CA THR A 162 7.36 -11.43 1.85
C THR A 162 7.93 -10.01 1.71
N ALA A 163 7.36 -9.04 2.44
CA ALA A 163 7.82 -7.65 2.45
C ALA A 163 7.68 -7.02 3.86
N PRO A 164 8.54 -7.42 4.82
CA PRO A 164 8.48 -6.98 6.21
C PRO A 164 8.86 -5.51 6.40
N HIS A 165 9.44 -4.86 5.39
CA HIS A 165 9.70 -3.43 5.39
C HIS A 165 8.45 -2.62 5.03
N LEU A 166 7.60 -3.13 4.13
CA LEU A 166 6.40 -2.44 3.64
C LEU A 166 5.13 -2.80 4.38
N SER A 167 5.20 -3.77 5.28
CA SER A 167 4.06 -4.30 6.00
C SER A 167 4.43 -4.60 7.45
N SER A 168 3.47 -4.37 8.34
CA SER A 168 3.66 -4.48 9.78
C SER A 168 2.36 -4.95 10.42
N TRP A 169 2.41 -5.28 11.70
CA TRP A 169 1.22 -5.51 12.49
C TRP A 169 0.82 -4.23 13.22
N LEU A 170 -0.49 -4.05 13.41
CA LEU A 170 -1.09 -2.91 14.09
C LEU A 170 -2.09 -3.42 15.13
N PRO A 171 -1.93 -3.08 16.42
CA PRO A 171 -2.99 -3.28 17.41
C PRO A 171 -4.12 -2.30 17.13
N ILE A 172 -5.35 -2.80 17.11
CA ILE A 172 -6.57 -2.02 16.86
C ILE A 172 -7.48 -2.12 18.07
N MET A 173 -7.78 -0.98 18.67
CA MET A 173 -8.66 -0.82 19.82
C MET A 173 -10.13 -0.78 19.39
N VAL A 174 -10.96 -1.57 20.07
CA VAL A 174 -12.43 -1.52 20.04
C VAL A 174 -12.91 -0.94 21.38
N PRO A 175 -13.26 0.35 21.45
CA PRO A 175 -13.81 0.95 22.67
C PRO A 175 -15.14 0.32 23.05
N LEU A 176 -15.34 0.04 24.33
CA LEU A 176 -16.57 -0.58 24.84
C LEU A 176 -17.38 0.43 25.64
N GLN A 177 -18.68 0.50 25.36
CA GLN A 177 -19.60 1.43 26.00
C GLN A 177 -20.56 0.74 26.99
N LYS A 178 -20.83 -0.56 26.83
CA LYS A 178 -21.78 -1.32 27.64
C LYS A 178 -21.10 -2.54 28.24
N TRP A 179 -21.38 -2.85 29.50
CA TRP A 179 -20.73 -3.96 30.24
C TRP A 179 -20.84 -5.34 29.56
N TRP A 180 -21.95 -5.62 28.88
CA TRP A 180 -22.12 -6.89 28.16
C TRP A 180 -21.22 -7.01 26.92
N GLN A 181 -20.74 -5.90 26.36
CA GLN A 181 -19.85 -5.91 25.20
C GLN A 181 -18.48 -6.50 25.56
N ALA A 182 -18.02 -6.35 26.82
CA ALA A 182 -16.75 -6.90 27.26
C ALA A 182 -16.66 -8.44 27.10
N PRO A 183 -17.55 -9.26 27.70
CA PRO A 183 -17.52 -10.70 27.47
C PRO A 183 -17.82 -11.08 26.00
N TYR A 184 -18.65 -10.30 25.29
CA TYR A 184 -18.96 -10.55 23.88
C TYR A 184 -17.73 -10.42 22.96
N PHE A 185 -17.11 -9.24 22.94
CA PHE A 185 -15.93 -8.99 22.10
C PHE A 185 -14.73 -9.80 22.57
N TRP A 186 -14.57 -10.05 23.87
CA TRP A 186 -13.53 -10.93 24.37
C TRP A 186 -13.68 -12.35 23.81
N ALA A 187 -14.89 -12.93 23.87
CA ALA A 187 -15.14 -14.26 23.32
C ALA A 187 -14.93 -14.30 21.80
N GLY A 188 -15.42 -13.29 21.07
CA GLY A 188 -15.22 -13.17 19.62
C GLY A 188 -13.75 -13.06 19.22
N CYS A 189 -12.98 -12.20 19.88
CA CYS A 189 -11.55 -12.04 19.61
C CYS A 189 -10.75 -13.29 20.01
N LYS A 190 -11.12 -13.98 21.10
CA LYS A 190 -10.48 -15.23 21.49
C LYS A 190 -10.78 -16.37 20.52
N ALA A 191 -12.01 -16.46 20.02
CA ALA A 191 -12.36 -17.39 18.94
C ALA A 191 -11.57 -17.09 17.67
N TYR A 192 -11.38 -15.81 17.34
CA TYR A 192 -10.54 -15.36 16.23
C TYR A 192 -9.07 -15.74 16.41
N ASP A 193 -8.48 -15.49 17.59
CA ASP A 193 -7.11 -15.90 17.92
C ASP A 193 -6.92 -17.42 17.82
N LEU A 194 -7.89 -18.19 18.33
CA LEU A 194 -7.87 -19.65 18.28
C LEU A 194 -7.94 -20.15 16.83
N LEU A 195 -8.79 -19.54 16.00
CA LEU A 195 -8.92 -19.87 14.59
C LEU A 195 -7.65 -19.52 13.81
N ALA A 196 -7.00 -18.40 14.15
CA ALA A 196 -5.74 -18.00 13.53
C ALA A 196 -4.61 -18.99 13.83
N GLY A 197 -4.57 -19.59 15.03
CA GLY A 197 -3.64 -20.68 15.33
C GLY A 197 -2.17 -20.27 15.15
N SER A 198 -1.46 -20.90 14.20
CA SER A 198 -0.09 -20.51 13.80
C SER A 198 -0.04 -19.22 12.98
N GLU A 199 -1.13 -18.85 12.31
CA GLU A 199 -1.26 -17.66 11.46
C GLU A 199 -1.60 -16.38 12.26
N GLY A 200 -1.73 -16.51 13.59
CA GLY A 200 -1.95 -15.39 14.49
C GLY A 200 -0.69 -14.55 14.66
N ILE A 201 -0.86 -13.22 14.70
CA ILE A 201 0.22 -12.27 15.01
C ILE A 201 0.46 -12.31 16.53
N GLU A 202 -0.49 -11.78 17.30
CA GLU A 202 -0.42 -11.69 18.76
C GLU A 202 -1.82 -11.92 19.36
N SER A 203 -1.89 -12.25 20.65
CA SER A 203 -3.14 -12.57 21.34
C SER A 203 -3.94 -11.31 21.62
N SER A 204 -5.23 -11.30 21.31
CA SER A 204 -6.14 -10.23 21.74
C SER A 204 -6.17 -10.08 23.26
N TYR A 205 -6.40 -8.86 23.76
CA TYR A 205 -6.42 -8.60 25.20
C TYR A 205 -7.42 -7.50 25.56
N PHE A 206 -7.83 -7.50 26.82
CA PHE A 206 -8.73 -6.49 27.38
C PHE A 206 -7.92 -5.40 28.09
N LEU A 207 -8.28 -4.16 27.82
CA LEU A 207 -7.81 -2.98 28.54
C LEU A 207 -8.90 -2.47 29.47
N THR A 208 -8.56 -2.27 30.74
CA THR A 208 -9.41 -1.50 31.66
C THR A 208 -9.54 -0.07 31.14
N LYS A 209 -10.61 0.63 31.52
CA LYS A 209 -10.82 2.05 31.15
C LYS A 209 -9.56 2.91 31.30
N SER A 210 -8.88 2.81 32.45
CA SER A 210 -7.65 3.57 32.71
C SER A 210 -6.54 3.27 31.70
N LYS A 211 -6.32 2.00 31.38
CA LYS A 211 -5.29 1.59 30.40
C LYS A 211 -5.70 1.93 28.97
N ALA A 212 -6.98 1.87 28.64
CA ALA A 212 -7.48 2.28 27.32
C ALA A 212 -7.23 3.77 27.09
N ILE A 213 -7.52 4.62 28.09
CA ILE A 213 -7.23 6.06 28.03
C ILE A 213 -5.72 6.32 28.01
N ASP A 214 -4.92 5.55 28.75
CA ASP A 214 -3.46 5.68 28.72
C ASP A 214 -2.86 5.34 27.35
N SER A 215 -3.33 4.26 26.72
CA SER A 215 -2.89 3.84 25.38
C SER A 215 -3.44 4.71 24.26
N PHE A 216 -4.64 5.30 24.43
CA PHE A 216 -5.26 6.21 23.46
C PHE A 216 -5.76 7.47 24.19
N PRO A 217 -4.89 8.44 24.50
CA PRO A 217 -5.22 9.61 25.33
C PRO A 217 -6.33 10.48 24.74
N MET A 218 -6.46 10.47 23.42
CA MET A 218 -7.47 11.24 22.69
C MET A 218 -8.88 10.65 22.82
N LEU A 219 -9.02 9.45 23.40
CA LEU A 219 -10.29 8.75 23.51
C LEU A 219 -11.22 9.46 24.50
N LYS A 220 -12.48 9.60 24.10
CA LYS A 220 -13.56 10.12 24.94
C LYS A 220 -13.70 9.31 26.23
N ARG A 221 -13.74 10.01 27.37
CA ARG A 221 -13.75 9.38 28.69
C ARG A 221 -15.16 8.97 29.13
N GLU A 222 -16.19 9.66 28.65
CA GLU A 222 -17.57 9.37 29.00
C GLU A 222 -18.02 8.05 28.38
N ASN A 223 -18.81 7.28 29.12
CA ASN A 223 -19.42 6.01 28.69
C ASN A 223 -18.45 4.88 28.29
N VAL A 224 -17.13 5.11 28.22
CA VAL A 224 -16.15 4.03 28.03
C VAL A 224 -15.98 3.25 29.34
N ILE A 225 -16.14 1.93 29.28
CA ILE A 225 -15.92 0.99 30.39
C ILE A 225 -14.58 0.27 30.31
N GLY A 226 -13.98 0.25 29.12
CA GLY A 226 -12.76 -0.50 28.78
C GLY A 226 -12.65 -0.62 27.26
N ALA A 227 -11.67 -1.40 26.80
CA ALA A 227 -11.49 -1.66 25.38
C ALA A 227 -11.03 -3.10 25.14
N MET A 228 -11.42 -3.68 24.01
CA MET A 228 -10.76 -4.88 23.48
C MET A 228 -9.71 -4.45 22.47
N VAL A 229 -8.56 -5.10 22.47
CA VAL A 229 -7.51 -4.91 21.46
C VAL A 229 -7.30 -6.22 20.73
N TYR A 230 -7.30 -6.17 19.41
CA TYR A 230 -6.89 -7.26 18.53
C TYR A 230 -5.83 -6.77 17.54
N TYR A 231 -5.18 -7.70 16.85
CA TYR A 231 -4.08 -7.40 15.95
C TYR A 231 -4.46 -7.68 14.51
N ASP A 232 -4.20 -6.71 13.64
CA ASP A 232 -4.30 -6.89 12.19
C ASP A 232 -3.03 -6.45 11.46
N GLY A 233 -2.95 -6.69 10.15
CA GLY A 233 -1.83 -6.21 9.34
C GLY A 233 -2.08 -4.79 8.82
N ALA A 234 -1.02 -4.02 8.67
CA ALA A 234 -0.97 -2.74 7.98
C ALA A 234 0.10 -2.78 6.88
N HIS A 235 -0.02 -1.94 5.85
CA HIS A 235 0.97 -1.87 4.78
C HIS A 235 0.99 -0.54 4.03
N ASN A 236 2.06 -0.30 3.29
CA ASN A 236 2.09 0.71 2.24
C ASN A 236 1.67 0.08 0.91
N ASP A 237 0.40 0.29 0.52
CA ASP A 237 -0.22 -0.37 -0.63
C ASP A 237 0.49 -0.10 -1.97
N SER A 238 0.82 1.16 -2.24
CA SER A 238 1.48 1.54 -3.49
C SER A 238 2.95 1.09 -3.55
N ARG A 239 3.72 1.23 -2.46
CA ARG A 239 5.10 0.71 -2.41
C ARG A 239 5.12 -0.81 -2.55
N MET A 240 4.17 -1.51 -1.94
CA MET A 240 4.01 -2.96 -2.09
C MET A 240 3.81 -3.34 -3.54
N ASN A 241 2.89 -2.64 -4.23
CA ASN A 241 2.62 -2.91 -5.64
C ASN A 241 3.82 -2.64 -6.56
N VAL A 242 4.51 -1.50 -6.37
CA VAL A 242 5.72 -1.18 -7.14
C VAL A 242 6.78 -2.26 -6.90
N SER A 243 6.96 -2.70 -5.65
CA SER A 243 7.90 -3.76 -5.31
C SER A 243 7.51 -5.10 -5.95
N LEU A 244 6.23 -5.43 -6.05
CA LEU A 244 5.75 -6.60 -6.81
C LEU A 244 6.12 -6.51 -8.29
N ALA A 245 5.83 -5.38 -8.94
CA ALA A 245 6.14 -5.18 -10.36
C ALA A 245 7.66 -5.23 -10.63
N MET A 246 8.47 -4.59 -9.78
CA MET A 246 9.93 -4.58 -9.93
C MET A 246 10.55 -5.93 -9.60
N THR A 247 9.98 -6.69 -8.66
CA THR A 247 10.38 -8.07 -8.41
C THR A 247 10.03 -8.93 -9.62
N ALA A 248 8.83 -8.81 -10.21
CA ALA A 248 8.48 -9.53 -11.43
C ALA A 248 9.47 -9.24 -12.59
N ALA A 249 9.89 -7.98 -12.73
CA ALA A 249 10.90 -7.58 -13.71
C ALA A 249 12.26 -8.25 -13.48
N LEU A 250 12.71 -8.31 -12.23
CA LEU A 250 13.95 -9.00 -11.84
C LEU A 250 13.85 -10.51 -12.11
N TYR A 251 12.69 -11.12 -11.91
CA TYR A 251 12.46 -12.53 -12.24
C TYR A 251 12.24 -12.79 -13.74
N GLY A 252 12.38 -11.77 -14.59
CA GLY A 252 12.41 -11.90 -16.05
C GLY A 252 11.12 -11.49 -16.77
N SER A 253 10.12 -10.95 -16.07
CA SER A 253 8.95 -10.36 -16.73
C SER A 253 9.31 -9.09 -17.49
N THR A 254 8.73 -8.91 -18.67
CA THR A 254 8.75 -7.63 -19.36
C THR A 254 7.63 -6.75 -18.80
N VAL A 255 7.96 -5.77 -17.97
CA VAL A 255 6.96 -4.89 -17.32
C VAL A 255 7.08 -3.45 -17.80
N VAL A 256 5.98 -2.84 -18.23
CA VAL A 256 5.98 -1.47 -18.75
C VAL A 256 4.74 -0.71 -18.27
N ASN A 257 4.96 0.37 -17.51
CA ASN A 257 3.94 1.36 -17.18
C ASN A 257 3.81 2.41 -18.30
N HIS A 258 2.72 3.17 -18.29
CA HIS A 258 2.37 4.16 -19.30
C HIS A 258 2.28 3.55 -20.73
N MET A 259 1.75 2.33 -20.81
CA MET A 259 1.55 1.53 -22.02
C MET A 259 0.08 1.09 -22.10
N GLU A 260 -0.70 1.80 -22.90
CA GLU A 260 -2.14 1.59 -23.04
C GLU A 260 -2.43 0.43 -24.01
N VAL A 261 -3.29 -0.51 -23.63
CA VAL A 261 -3.89 -1.47 -24.57
C VAL A 261 -5.05 -0.79 -25.30
N THR A 262 -4.95 -0.67 -26.61
CA THR A 262 -5.96 -0.02 -27.47
C THR A 262 -6.80 -1.00 -28.28
N GLY A 263 -6.38 -2.26 -28.36
CA GLY A 263 -7.08 -3.31 -29.11
C GLY A 263 -6.59 -4.71 -28.75
N LEU A 264 -7.43 -5.71 -28.98
CA LEU A 264 -7.07 -7.13 -28.87
C LEU A 264 -6.97 -7.76 -30.27
N THR A 265 -5.98 -8.62 -30.48
CA THR A 265 -5.77 -9.29 -31.78
C THR A 265 -6.20 -10.76 -31.70
N LYS A 266 -6.94 -11.22 -32.72
CA LYS A 266 -7.42 -12.60 -32.86
C LYS A 266 -6.74 -13.30 -34.04
N ASP A 267 -6.54 -14.60 -33.92
CA ASP A 267 -6.08 -15.46 -35.01
C ASP A 267 -7.23 -15.80 -35.99
N ALA A 268 -6.93 -16.60 -37.01
CA ALA A 268 -7.92 -17.03 -38.00
C ALA A 268 -9.07 -17.88 -37.42
N ASN A 269 -8.89 -18.48 -36.24
CA ASN A 269 -9.90 -19.26 -35.53
C ASN A 269 -10.74 -18.40 -34.56
N GLY A 270 -10.48 -17.09 -34.50
CA GLY A 270 -11.14 -16.17 -33.58
C GLY A 270 -10.62 -16.26 -32.15
N GLN A 271 -9.50 -16.93 -31.90
CA GLN A 271 -8.84 -17.01 -30.59
C GLN A 271 -7.88 -15.84 -30.41
N LEU A 272 -7.80 -15.29 -29.20
CA LEU A 272 -6.89 -14.20 -28.87
C LEU A 272 -5.43 -14.65 -28.96
N CYS A 273 -4.60 -13.84 -29.60
CA CYS A 273 -3.18 -14.13 -29.83
C CYS A 273 -2.25 -12.93 -29.57
N GLY A 274 -2.79 -11.84 -29.02
CA GLY A 274 -2.04 -10.64 -28.70
C GLY A 274 -2.90 -9.41 -28.44
N ALA A 275 -2.24 -8.27 -28.30
CA ALA A 275 -2.88 -6.98 -28.12
C ALA A 275 -2.13 -5.89 -28.90
N GLN A 276 -2.86 -4.86 -29.32
CA GLN A 276 -2.29 -3.61 -29.80
C GLN A 276 -2.10 -2.67 -28.61
N VAL A 277 -0.92 -2.08 -28.52
CA VAL A 277 -0.54 -1.17 -27.43
C VAL A 277 0.00 0.16 -27.96
N LYS A 278 0.01 1.16 -27.09
CA LYS A 278 0.47 2.53 -27.35
C LYS A 278 1.23 3.07 -26.14
N ASP A 279 2.48 3.50 -26.32
CA ASP A 279 3.24 4.23 -25.29
C ASP A 279 2.70 5.66 -25.18
N VAL A 280 2.21 6.05 -24.01
CA VAL A 280 1.59 7.38 -23.80
C VAL A 280 2.58 8.44 -23.30
N ILE A 281 3.82 8.08 -22.96
CA ILE A 281 4.83 9.04 -22.52
C ILE A 281 5.24 10.02 -23.63
N PRO A 282 5.53 9.58 -24.87
CA PRO A 282 5.93 10.50 -25.95
C PRO A 282 4.93 11.62 -26.24
N ASP A 283 3.63 11.38 -26.04
CA ASP A 283 2.59 12.40 -26.22
C ASP A 283 2.81 13.61 -25.32
N LYS A 284 3.27 13.35 -24.09
CA LYS A 284 3.56 14.40 -23.13
C LYS A 284 4.79 15.24 -23.49
N ASP A 285 5.69 14.68 -24.31
CA ASP A 285 6.83 15.37 -24.90
C ASP A 285 6.48 16.07 -26.23
N GLY A 286 5.20 16.07 -26.63
CA GLY A 286 4.73 16.62 -27.90
C GLY A 286 5.04 15.73 -29.12
N GLN A 287 5.42 14.47 -28.88
CA GLN A 287 5.71 13.49 -29.93
C GLN A 287 4.52 12.56 -30.14
N LYS A 288 4.29 12.13 -31.37
CA LYS A 288 3.17 11.22 -31.65
C LYS A 288 3.44 9.84 -31.04
N PRO A 289 2.52 9.27 -30.23
CA PRO A 289 2.61 7.91 -29.75
C PRO A 289 2.70 6.89 -30.89
N GLU A 290 3.67 5.97 -30.78
CA GLU A 290 3.76 4.82 -31.68
C GLU A 290 2.83 3.70 -31.18
N THR A 291 2.06 3.12 -32.09
CA THR A 291 1.26 1.91 -31.82
C THR A 291 1.96 0.69 -32.38
N PHE A 292 1.94 -0.40 -31.62
CA PHE A 292 2.56 -1.65 -32.04
C PHE A 292 1.88 -2.85 -31.38
N ASN A 293 2.11 -4.06 -31.89
CA ASN A 293 1.47 -5.26 -31.38
C ASN A 293 2.40 -6.04 -30.43
N ILE A 294 1.80 -6.68 -29.42
CA ILE A 294 2.42 -7.68 -28.57
C ILE A 294 1.77 -9.01 -28.87
N ARG A 295 2.56 -10.07 -29.13
CA ARG A 295 2.03 -11.43 -29.32
C ARG A 295 2.16 -12.24 -28.03
N ALA A 296 1.10 -12.95 -27.68
CA ALA A 296 1.08 -13.84 -26.52
C ALA A 296 0.16 -15.05 -26.75
N LYS A 297 0.47 -16.19 -26.12
CA LYS A 297 -0.36 -17.39 -26.18
C LYS A 297 -1.63 -17.26 -25.34
N GLY A 298 -1.53 -16.63 -24.18
CA GLY A 298 -2.65 -16.31 -23.31
C GLY A 298 -2.69 -14.82 -22.95
N ILE A 299 -3.90 -14.29 -22.76
CA ILE A 299 -4.11 -12.90 -22.32
C ILE A 299 -4.92 -12.90 -21.03
N ILE A 300 -4.41 -12.22 -20.02
CA ILE A 300 -5.05 -12.06 -18.71
C ILE A 300 -5.44 -10.59 -18.50
N ASN A 301 -6.73 -10.34 -18.32
CA ASN A 301 -7.29 -9.05 -17.93
C ASN A 301 -7.34 -8.94 -16.39
N ALA A 302 -6.51 -8.04 -15.84
CA ALA A 302 -6.40 -7.76 -14.41
C ALA A 302 -6.59 -6.25 -14.11
N THR A 303 -7.42 -5.57 -14.91
CA THR A 303 -7.58 -4.10 -14.88
C THR A 303 -8.54 -3.57 -13.80
N GLY A 304 -8.79 -4.36 -12.74
CA GLY A 304 -9.58 -3.94 -11.58
C GLY A 304 -10.97 -3.41 -11.97
N PRO A 305 -11.36 -2.19 -11.58
CA PRO A 305 -12.68 -1.64 -11.92
C PRO A 305 -12.87 -1.43 -13.43
N PHE A 306 -11.79 -1.39 -14.22
CA PHE A 306 -11.84 -1.23 -15.68
C PHE A 306 -11.96 -2.55 -16.44
N CYS A 307 -12.14 -3.70 -15.76
CA CYS A 307 -12.12 -5.00 -16.42
C CYS A 307 -13.16 -5.15 -17.52
N ASP A 308 -14.33 -4.53 -17.38
CA ASP A 308 -15.39 -4.58 -18.38
C ASP A 308 -15.02 -3.86 -19.69
N ALA A 309 -14.14 -2.85 -19.66
CA ALA A 309 -13.66 -2.19 -20.87
C ALA A 309 -12.85 -3.14 -21.76
N ILE A 310 -11.94 -3.93 -21.16
CA ILE A 310 -11.16 -4.95 -21.87
C ILE A 310 -12.05 -6.13 -22.29
N ARG A 311 -13.01 -6.55 -21.46
CA ARG A 311 -13.97 -7.60 -21.83
C ARG A 311 -14.82 -7.21 -23.04
N LYS A 312 -15.29 -5.97 -23.11
CA LYS A 312 -16.05 -5.44 -24.25
C LYS A 312 -15.16 -5.21 -25.49
N MET A 313 -13.87 -4.99 -25.31
CA MET A 313 -12.90 -4.96 -26.41
C MET A 313 -12.76 -6.34 -27.07
N ASP A 314 -12.93 -7.43 -26.32
CA ASP A 314 -12.97 -8.80 -26.83
C ASP A 314 -14.34 -9.17 -27.42
N GLU A 315 -15.40 -8.98 -26.64
CA GLU A 315 -16.79 -9.32 -26.98
C GLU A 315 -17.73 -8.14 -26.65
N PRO A 316 -18.09 -7.28 -27.62
CA PRO A 316 -18.84 -6.04 -27.36
C PRO A 316 -20.18 -6.21 -26.64
N GLU A 317 -20.86 -7.33 -26.89
CA GLU A 317 -22.19 -7.65 -26.33
C GLU A 317 -22.12 -8.32 -24.94
N THR A 318 -20.92 -8.48 -24.37
CA THR A 318 -20.77 -9.14 -23.07
C THR A 318 -21.36 -8.29 -21.94
N LYS A 319 -22.05 -8.93 -21.00
CA LYS A 319 -22.64 -8.25 -19.83
C LYS A 319 -21.54 -7.82 -18.88
N GLU A 320 -21.66 -6.59 -18.37
CA GLU A 320 -20.80 -6.06 -17.33
C GLU A 320 -20.92 -6.89 -16.04
N ILE A 321 -19.78 -7.12 -15.40
CA ILE A 321 -19.70 -7.87 -14.14
C ILE A 321 -19.34 -6.97 -12.97
N VAL A 322 -18.77 -5.78 -13.21
CA VAL A 322 -18.35 -4.87 -12.13
C VAL A 322 -19.55 -4.09 -11.60
N ALA A 323 -19.72 -4.09 -10.29
CA ALA A 323 -20.60 -3.23 -9.52
C ALA A 323 -19.72 -2.23 -8.73
N PRO A 324 -19.30 -1.12 -9.36
CA PRO A 324 -18.36 -0.18 -8.75
C PRO A 324 -18.94 0.49 -7.49
N SER A 325 -18.11 0.59 -6.44
CA SER A 325 -18.44 1.37 -5.24
C SER A 325 -17.26 2.27 -4.82
N SER A 326 -17.55 3.54 -4.56
CA SER A 326 -16.63 4.55 -4.04
C SER A 326 -16.36 4.35 -2.55
N GLY A 327 -15.11 4.50 -2.17
CA GLY A 327 -14.66 4.55 -0.79
C GLY A 327 -13.77 5.75 -0.55
N VAL A 328 -14.22 6.65 0.33
CA VAL A 328 -13.49 7.85 0.70
C VAL A 328 -12.71 7.65 1.98
N HIS A 329 -11.52 8.24 2.05
CA HIS A 329 -10.70 8.38 3.24
C HIS A 329 -10.17 9.81 3.35
N VAL A 330 -9.88 10.22 4.57
CA VAL A 330 -9.18 11.47 4.86
C VAL A 330 -7.92 11.21 5.66
N ILE A 331 -6.95 12.10 5.53
CA ILE A 331 -5.77 12.16 6.39
C ILE A 331 -5.88 13.38 7.28
N LEU A 332 -5.63 13.14 8.56
CA LEU A 332 -5.57 14.12 9.62
C LEU A 332 -4.14 14.19 10.18
N PRO A 333 -3.79 15.26 10.92
CA PRO A 333 -2.58 15.32 11.71
C PRO A 333 -2.36 14.09 12.60
N GLY A 334 -1.08 13.77 12.83
CA GLY A 334 -0.68 12.60 13.62
C GLY A 334 -1.24 12.59 15.04
N TYR A 335 -1.49 13.76 15.65
CA TYR A 335 -1.98 13.86 17.03
C TYR A 335 -3.43 13.38 17.24
N TYR A 336 -4.15 12.98 16.19
CA TYR A 336 -5.49 12.38 16.32
C TYR A 336 -5.47 10.87 16.62
N SER A 337 -4.30 10.21 16.51
CA SER A 337 -4.11 8.81 16.92
C SER A 337 -2.72 8.57 17.51
N PRO A 338 -2.56 7.64 18.47
CA PRO A 338 -1.24 7.17 18.88
C PRO A 338 -0.50 6.54 17.70
N SER A 339 0.82 6.71 17.63
CA SER A 339 1.64 6.21 16.52
C SER A 339 1.65 4.68 16.38
N ASP A 340 1.28 3.96 17.44
CA ASP A 340 1.38 2.51 17.55
C ASP A 340 0.03 1.81 17.79
N MET A 341 -1.09 2.54 17.81
CA MET A 341 -2.40 1.96 18.08
C MET A 341 -3.51 2.58 17.22
N GLY A 342 -4.18 1.73 16.44
CA GLY A 342 -5.40 2.09 15.72
C GLY A 342 -6.65 1.97 16.61
N LEU A 343 -7.75 2.52 16.12
CA LEU A 343 -9.08 2.41 16.70
C LEU A 343 -10.09 2.02 15.60
N ILE A 344 -11.09 1.25 15.97
CA ILE A 344 -12.21 0.88 15.09
C ILE A 344 -13.53 1.21 15.78
N ASP A 345 -14.42 1.84 15.03
CA ASP A 345 -15.85 1.83 15.31
C ASP A 345 -16.50 0.67 14.52
N PRO A 346 -16.98 -0.39 15.19
CA PRO A 346 -17.61 -1.51 14.51
C PRO A 346 -19.05 -1.22 14.04
N SER A 347 -19.66 -0.11 14.45
CA SER A 347 -21.05 0.23 14.17
C SER A 347 -21.31 1.74 14.27
N THR A 348 -20.99 2.47 13.21
CA THR A 348 -21.26 3.91 13.04
C THR A 348 -22.76 4.23 13.12
N SER A 349 -23.11 5.53 13.05
CA SER A 349 -24.51 6.00 13.10
C SER A 349 -25.46 5.37 12.07
N ASP A 350 -24.92 4.80 10.99
CA ASP A 350 -25.64 4.09 9.92
C ASP A 350 -25.25 2.59 9.79
N GLY A 351 -24.52 2.02 10.76
CA GLY A 351 -24.16 0.60 10.80
C GLY A 351 -22.95 0.20 9.94
N ARG A 352 -22.21 1.18 9.41
CA ARG A 352 -20.90 0.98 8.76
C ARG A 352 -19.78 0.85 9.80
N VAL A 353 -18.57 0.68 9.31
CA VAL A 353 -17.34 0.56 10.11
C VAL A 353 -16.42 1.72 9.73
N ILE A 354 -15.89 2.42 10.72
CA ILE A 354 -14.85 3.42 10.50
C ILE A 354 -13.58 3.03 11.27
N PHE A 355 -12.44 3.24 10.63
CA PHE A 355 -11.10 3.00 11.16
C PHE A 355 -10.39 4.33 11.38
N PHE A 356 -9.62 4.35 12.45
CA PHE A 356 -8.73 5.40 12.92
C PHE A 356 -7.33 4.81 13.02
N LEU A 357 -6.44 5.11 12.08
CA LEU A 357 -5.20 4.34 11.94
C LEU A 357 -4.01 5.29 11.89
N PRO A 358 -2.97 5.07 12.71
CA PRO A 358 -1.70 5.74 12.49
C PRO A 358 -1.11 5.25 11.17
N TRP A 359 -0.64 6.20 10.35
CA TRP A 359 -0.03 5.90 9.06
C TRP A 359 0.98 6.98 8.67
N GLN A 360 2.27 6.60 8.59
CA GLN A 360 3.38 7.45 8.16
C GLN A 360 3.44 8.83 8.84
N GLY A 361 3.22 8.88 10.16
CA GLY A 361 3.24 10.11 10.96
C GLY A 361 1.91 10.88 11.00
N ASN A 362 0.90 10.40 10.28
CA ASN A 362 -0.44 10.98 10.20
C ASN A 362 -1.51 10.00 10.69
N THR A 363 -2.78 10.44 10.71
CA THR A 363 -3.94 9.59 11.02
C THR A 363 -4.82 9.40 9.79
N ILE A 364 -4.98 8.16 9.33
CA ILE A 364 -6.00 7.79 8.33
C ILE A 364 -7.35 7.62 9.02
N ALA A 365 -8.37 8.18 8.41
CA ALA A 365 -9.76 7.95 8.79
C ALA A 365 -10.62 7.52 7.60
N GLY A 366 -11.40 6.45 7.78
CA GLY A 366 -12.31 5.97 6.74
C GLY A 366 -12.91 4.60 7.03
N THR A 367 -13.87 4.13 6.23
CA THR A 367 -14.19 4.61 4.89
C THR A 367 -15.68 4.63 4.61
N THR A 368 -16.08 5.36 3.57
CA THR A 368 -17.44 5.35 3.04
C THR A 368 -17.65 4.20 2.03
N ASP A 369 -18.90 4.01 1.64
CA ASP A 369 -19.34 2.98 0.70
C ASP A 369 -20.59 3.50 -0.03
N ALA A 370 -20.44 3.80 -1.31
CA ALA A 370 -21.52 4.32 -2.15
C ALA A 370 -21.35 3.88 -3.61
N PRO A 371 -22.41 3.45 -4.32
CA PRO A 371 -22.35 3.20 -5.75
C PRO A 371 -21.77 4.40 -6.52
N THR A 372 -20.96 4.15 -7.54
CA THR A 372 -20.27 5.21 -8.29
C THR A 372 -20.08 4.83 -9.75
N GLU A 373 -19.67 5.78 -10.58
CA GLU A 373 -19.27 5.51 -11.97
C GLU A 373 -17.78 5.22 -12.04
N ILE A 374 -17.38 4.41 -13.02
CA ILE A 374 -15.96 4.12 -13.26
C ILE A 374 -15.31 5.34 -13.92
N THR A 375 -14.37 5.95 -13.20
CA THR A 375 -13.57 7.08 -13.69
C THR A 375 -12.09 6.86 -13.35
N PRO A 376 -11.13 7.33 -14.19
CA PRO A 376 -9.71 7.31 -13.86
C PRO A 376 -9.35 8.15 -12.61
N HIS A 377 -10.11 9.22 -12.36
CA HIS A 377 -9.85 10.19 -11.30
C HIS A 377 -11.07 10.34 -10.38
N PRO A 378 -11.37 9.34 -9.53
CA PRO A 378 -12.44 9.45 -8.56
C PRO A 378 -12.09 10.49 -7.50
N GLU A 379 -13.02 11.41 -7.23
CA GLU A 379 -12.86 12.49 -6.26
C GLU A 379 -13.68 12.23 -4.98
N PRO A 380 -13.16 12.56 -3.79
CA PRO A 380 -13.93 12.49 -2.55
C PRO A 380 -14.99 13.61 -2.52
N SER A 381 -16.21 13.28 -2.11
CA SER A 381 -17.25 14.30 -1.94
C SER A 381 -17.12 15.02 -0.59
N GLU A 382 -17.47 16.31 -0.53
CA GLU A 382 -17.52 17.03 0.75
C GLU A 382 -18.54 16.43 1.72
N ALA A 383 -19.59 15.77 1.21
CA ALA A 383 -20.54 15.05 2.05
C ALA A 383 -19.89 13.85 2.77
N ASP A 384 -19.07 13.08 2.05
CA ASP A 384 -18.33 11.95 2.61
C ASP A 384 -17.28 12.41 3.62
N ILE A 385 -16.52 13.47 3.30
CA ILE A 385 -15.52 14.07 4.20
C ILE A 385 -16.20 14.51 5.50
N ASN A 386 -17.27 15.30 5.41
CA ASN A 386 -17.98 15.79 6.59
C ASN A 386 -18.64 14.66 7.40
N TRP A 387 -19.12 13.60 6.74
CA TRP A 387 -19.62 12.41 7.42
C TRP A 387 -18.51 11.72 8.21
N ILE A 388 -17.34 11.49 7.61
CA ILE A 388 -16.17 10.93 8.29
C ILE A 388 -15.86 11.79 9.53
N LEU A 389 -15.63 13.10 9.37
CA LEU A 389 -15.31 14.00 10.50
C LEU A 389 -16.38 13.97 11.61
N LYS A 390 -17.66 13.83 11.25
CA LYS A 390 -18.75 13.73 12.23
C LYS A 390 -18.66 12.45 13.06
N GLU A 391 -18.44 11.28 12.44
CA GLU A 391 -18.33 10.01 13.18
C GLU A 391 -17.14 10.01 14.13
N ILE A 392 -16.03 10.60 13.70
CA ILE A 392 -14.78 10.69 14.46
C ILE A 392 -14.94 11.47 15.76
N ARG A 393 -15.60 12.62 15.70
CA ARG A 393 -15.87 13.46 16.88
C ARG A 393 -16.61 12.70 17.98
N GLY A 394 -17.33 11.63 17.63
CA GLY A 394 -18.00 10.77 18.61
C GLY A 394 -17.05 10.02 19.54
N TYR A 395 -15.83 9.73 19.08
CA TYR A 395 -14.83 8.93 19.80
C TYR A 395 -13.74 9.74 20.47
N LEU A 396 -13.51 10.97 20.03
CA LEU A 396 -12.51 11.83 20.61
C LEU A 396 -13.06 12.60 21.83
N ALA A 397 -12.17 12.93 22.76
CA ALA A 397 -12.50 13.74 23.92
C ALA A 397 -13.03 15.13 23.49
N SER A 398 -13.92 15.71 24.31
CA SER A 398 -14.65 16.94 23.93
C SER A 398 -13.78 18.19 23.79
N ASP A 399 -12.57 18.17 24.34
CA ASP A 399 -11.52 19.18 24.21
C ASP A 399 -10.71 19.03 22.92
N ILE A 400 -10.86 17.91 22.20
CA ILE A 400 -10.23 17.64 20.91
C ILE A 400 -11.24 17.97 19.81
N ASN A 401 -11.22 19.22 19.35
CA ASN A 401 -12.06 19.61 18.22
C ASN A 401 -11.45 19.08 16.91
N VAL A 402 -12.30 18.54 16.05
CA VAL A 402 -11.97 18.10 14.69
C VAL A 402 -12.74 18.96 13.71
N GLU A 403 -12.07 19.58 12.76
CA GLU A 403 -12.64 20.50 11.77
C GLU A 403 -12.25 20.11 10.35
N ARG A 404 -12.91 20.73 9.37
CA ARG A 404 -12.60 20.49 7.95
C ARG A 404 -11.19 20.95 7.57
N GLY A 405 -10.66 21.96 8.27
CA GLY A 405 -9.30 22.47 8.12
C GLY A 405 -8.21 21.50 8.58
N ASP A 406 -8.54 20.53 9.43
CA ASP A 406 -7.59 19.47 9.84
C ASP A 406 -7.35 18.43 8.73
N VAL A 407 -8.11 18.44 7.63
CA VAL A 407 -7.95 17.45 6.55
C VAL A 407 -6.80 17.86 5.63
N LEU A 408 -5.67 17.16 5.75
CA LEU A 408 -4.45 17.43 4.98
C LEU A 408 -4.53 16.84 3.56
N ALA A 409 -5.27 15.75 3.39
CA ALA A 409 -5.54 15.12 2.10
C ALA A 409 -6.81 14.28 2.21
N ALA A 410 -7.50 14.07 1.09
CA ALA A 410 -8.63 13.17 0.98
C ALA A 410 -8.59 12.46 -0.37
N TRP A 411 -8.93 11.18 -0.43
CA TRP A 411 -9.01 10.47 -1.71
C TRP A 411 -10.26 9.59 -1.79
N SER A 412 -10.67 9.29 -3.02
CA SER A 412 -11.64 8.24 -3.30
C SER A 412 -10.98 7.09 -4.07
N GLY A 413 -11.37 5.86 -3.74
CA GLY A 413 -11.03 4.65 -4.49
C GLY A 413 -12.28 3.91 -4.97
N ILE A 414 -12.21 3.31 -6.16
CA ILE A 414 -13.30 2.51 -6.71
C ILE A 414 -13.05 1.04 -6.42
N ARG A 415 -13.90 0.42 -5.60
CA ARG A 415 -13.88 -1.00 -5.30
C ARG A 415 -14.46 -1.80 -6.48
N PRO A 416 -13.71 -2.76 -7.05
CA PRO A 416 -14.20 -3.56 -8.17
C PRO A 416 -15.05 -4.72 -7.66
N LEU A 417 -16.21 -4.47 -7.05
CA LEU A 417 -17.09 -5.56 -6.62
C LEU A 417 -17.62 -6.30 -7.86
N VAL A 418 -17.68 -7.62 -7.84
CA VAL A 418 -18.01 -8.40 -9.05
C VAL A 418 -19.27 -9.22 -8.86
N ARG A 419 -20.10 -9.28 -9.90
CA ARG A 419 -21.27 -10.14 -10.01
C ARG A 419 -20.91 -11.37 -10.85
N ASP A 420 -21.28 -12.54 -10.35
CA ASP A 420 -21.22 -13.80 -11.09
C ASP A 420 -22.29 -13.78 -12.19
N PRO A 421 -21.90 -13.79 -13.47
CA PRO A 421 -22.85 -13.73 -14.58
C PRO A 421 -23.75 -14.97 -14.66
N ASN A 422 -23.40 -16.06 -13.97
CA ASN A 422 -24.16 -17.31 -13.96
C ASN A 422 -25.21 -17.37 -12.85
N LYS A 423 -25.37 -16.32 -12.03
CA LYS A 423 -26.33 -16.26 -10.91
C LYS A 423 -27.27 -15.06 -11.03
N SER A 424 -28.56 -15.26 -10.72
CA SER A 424 -29.64 -14.30 -11.03
C SER A 424 -30.15 -13.44 -9.86
N SER A 425 -29.51 -13.41 -8.69
CA SER A 425 -30.00 -12.67 -7.49
C SER A 425 -28.89 -11.93 -6.73
N SER A 426 -29.19 -11.29 -5.58
CA SER A 426 -28.21 -10.67 -4.68
C SER A 426 -27.11 -11.63 -4.17
N GLN A 427 -27.28 -12.95 -4.35
CA GLN A 427 -26.24 -13.97 -4.19
C GLN A 427 -25.21 -13.99 -5.33
N ALA A 428 -25.41 -13.19 -6.38
CA ALA A 428 -24.48 -13.06 -7.49
C ALA A 428 -23.24 -12.25 -7.12
N LEU A 429 -23.27 -11.41 -6.07
CA LEU A 429 -22.07 -10.67 -5.68
C LEU A 429 -21.02 -11.65 -5.13
N VAL A 430 -19.93 -11.81 -5.87
CA VAL A 430 -18.78 -12.63 -5.50
C VAL A 430 -18.07 -11.92 -4.35
N ARG A 431 -18.07 -12.55 -3.17
CA ARG A 431 -17.43 -11.99 -1.97
C ARG A 431 -15.90 -12.10 -1.99
N ASN A 432 -15.36 -12.95 -2.86
CA ASN A 432 -13.93 -13.10 -3.15
C ASN A 432 -13.60 -12.46 -4.52
N HIS A 433 -12.83 -13.13 -5.35
CA HIS A 433 -12.54 -12.82 -6.74
C HIS A 433 -13.21 -13.82 -7.68
N LEU A 434 -13.29 -13.45 -8.95
CA LEU A 434 -13.77 -14.26 -10.05
C LEU A 434 -12.63 -14.45 -11.06
N VAL A 435 -12.35 -15.70 -11.41
CA VAL A 435 -11.55 -16.08 -12.58
C VAL A 435 -12.50 -16.68 -13.61
N SER A 436 -12.50 -16.14 -14.83
CA SER A 436 -13.37 -16.60 -15.92
C SER A 436 -12.70 -16.45 -17.27
N VAL A 437 -13.10 -17.25 -18.25
CA VAL A 437 -12.51 -17.27 -19.59
C VAL A 437 -13.59 -17.06 -20.64
N SER A 438 -13.37 -16.13 -21.58
CA SER A 438 -14.27 -15.89 -22.72
C SER A 438 -14.12 -16.97 -23.81
N LYS A 439 -15.01 -16.96 -24.82
CA LYS A 439 -14.96 -17.96 -25.91
C LYS A 439 -13.74 -17.80 -26.82
N SER A 440 -13.21 -16.58 -26.90
CA SER A 440 -11.98 -16.26 -27.64
C SER A 440 -10.71 -16.45 -26.80
N GLY A 441 -10.83 -16.85 -25.53
CA GLY A 441 -9.69 -17.12 -24.65
C GLY A 441 -9.22 -15.95 -23.79
N LEU A 442 -10.02 -14.90 -23.57
CA LEU A 442 -9.66 -13.84 -22.60
C LEU A 442 -9.89 -14.34 -21.18
N LEU A 443 -8.82 -14.55 -20.41
CA LEU A 443 -8.93 -14.85 -18.98
C LEU A 443 -9.09 -13.53 -18.22
N THR A 444 -10.15 -13.39 -17.42
CA THR A 444 -10.37 -12.22 -16.56
C THR A 444 -10.27 -12.63 -15.10
N CYS A 445 -9.40 -11.93 -14.35
CA CYS A 445 -9.33 -12.00 -12.89
C CYS A 445 -9.84 -10.68 -12.30
N ALA A 446 -11.02 -10.70 -11.69
CA ALA A 446 -11.71 -9.50 -11.19
C ALA A 446 -12.18 -9.67 -9.74
N GLY A 447 -12.33 -8.57 -9.01
CA GLY A 447 -12.76 -8.58 -7.60
C GLY A 447 -11.62 -8.77 -6.63
N GLY A 448 -11.90 -9.45 -5.52
CA GLY A 448 -10.91 -9.74 -4.49
C GLY A 448 -10.48 -8.54 -3.64
N LYS A 449 -9.39 -8.71 -2.91
CA LYS A 449 -8.86 -7.76 -1.92
C LYS A 449 -7.35 -7.73 -1.95
N TRP A 450 -6.77 -6.66 -1.43
CA TRP A 450 -5.33 -6.57 -1.20
C TRP A 450 -4.79 -7.74 -0.38
N THR A 451 -5.46 -8.17 0.71
CA THR A 451 -5.00 -9.29 1.53
C THR A 451 -4.81 -10.58 0.73
N THR A 452 -5.64 -10.84 -0.29
CA THR A 452 -5.69 -12.11 -1.02
C THR A 452 -5.03 -12.03 -2.41
N TYR A 453 -4.31 -10.95 -2.73
CA TYR A 453 -3.77 -10.75 -4.08
C TYR A 453 -2.90 -11.91 -4.57
N ARG A 454 -2.10 -12.53 -3.68
CA ARG A 454 -1.19 -13.63 -4.01
C ARG A 454 -1.97 -14.91 -4.36
N GLN A 455 -3.00 -15.25 -3.59
CA GLN A 455 -3.90 -16.35 -3.94
C GLN A 455 -4.64 -16.09 -5.26
N MET A 456 -5.11 -14.86 -5.47
CA MET A 456 -5.76 -14.48 -6.74
C MET A 456 -4.83 -14.68 -7.93
N ALA A 457 -3.54 -14.36 -7.75
CA ALA A 457 -2.52 -14.57 -8.76
C ALA A 457 -2.27 -16.06 -9.02
N GLU A 458 -2.11 -16.84 -7.95
CA GLU A 458 -1.93 -18.30 -8.02
C GLU A 458 -3.05 -18.97 -8.82
N GLU A 459 -4.31 -18.69 -8.47
CA GLU A 459 -5.47 -19.28 -9.13
C GLU A 459 -5.62 -18.81 -10.60
N ALA A 460 -5.28 -17.55 -10.90
CA ALA A 460 -5.33 -17.04 -12.26
C ALA A 460 -4.25 -17.66 -13.16
N VAL A 461 -3.04 -17.88 -12.63
CA VAL A 461 -1.94 -18.52 -13.37
C VAL A 461 -2.19 -20.01 -13.53
N ASP A 462 -2.72 -20.69 -12.52
CA ASP A 462 -3.15 -22.09 -12.61
C ASP A 462 -4.15 -22.29 -13.75
N GLU A 463 -5.22 -21.49 -13.77
CA GLU A 463 -6.23 -21.52 -14.83
C GLU A 463 -5.62 -21.18 -16.20
N ALA A 464 -4.70 -20.20 -16.26
CA ALA A 464 -4.03 -19.84 -17.50
C ALA A 464 -3.16 -20.98 -18.06
N ILE A 465 -2.45 -21.71 -17.21
CA ILE A 465 -1.64 -22.87 -17.60
C ILE A 465 -2.55 -23.94 -18.24
N ASP A 466 -3.67 -24.23 -17.60
CA ASP A 466 -4.61 -25.25 -18.04
C ASP A 466 -5.33 -24.86 -19.34
N VAL A 467 -5.77 -23.62 -19.46
CA VAL A 467 -6.54 -23.12 -20.61
C VAL A 467 -5.66 -22.94 -21.83
N PHE A 468 -4.49 -22.31 -21.68
CA PHE A 468 -3.59 -21.99 -22.79
C PHE A 468 -2.55 -23.09 -23.06
N LYS A 469 -2.61 -24.21 -22.32
CA LYS A 469 -1.70 -25.36 -22.43
C LYS A 469 -0.23 -24.94 -22.31
N LEU A 470 0.03 -24.07 -21.34
CA LEU A 470 1.37 -23.58 -21.07
C LEU A 470 2.20 -24.67 -20.37
N ASN A 471 3.52 -24.56 -20.51
CA ASN A 471 4.44 -25.52 -19.90
C ASN A 471 5.38 -24.75 -18.96
N PRO A 472 5.01 -24.59 -17.67
CA PRO A 472 5.92 -24.09 -16.64
C PRO A 472 7.23 -24.86 -16.64
N ARG A 473 8.33 -24.18 -16.28
CA ARG A 473 9.66 -24.78 -16.28
C ARG A 473 10.41 -24.39 -15.02
N PRO A 474 11.20 -25.31 -14.43
CA PRO A 474 12.11 -24.94 -13.36
C PRO A 474 13.03 -23.80 -13.79
N SER A 475 13.12 -22.76 -12.97
CA SER A 475 14.01 -21.62 -13.23
C SER A 475 15.31 -21.82 -12.44
N LYS A 476 16.42 -22.03 -13.15
CA LYS A 476 17.76 -22.22 -12.55
C LYS A 476 18.58 -20.93 -12.51
N ASP A 477 18.26 -19.98 -13.38
CA ASP A 477 19.01 -18.75 -13.61
C ASP A 477 18.23 -17.54 -13.08
N VAL A 478 18.00 -17.53 -11.76
CA VAL A 478 17.34 -16.39 -11.07
C VAL A 478 18.41 -15.41 -10.62
N PRO A 479 18.27 -14.10 -10.88
CA PRO A 479 19.23 -13.14 -10.38
C PRO A 479 19.21 -13.08 -8.86
N ASP A 480 20.38 -12.93 -8.24
CA ASP A 480 20.49 -12.70 -6.81
C ASP A 480 19.99 -11.28 -6.48
N ILE A 481 18.73 -11.16 -6.08
CA ILE A 481 18.13 -9.88 -5.67
C ILE A 481 18.44 -9.50 -4.22
N SER A 482 19.16 -10.34 -3.47
CA SER A 482 19.45 -10.13 -2.04
C SER A 482 20.64 -9.19 -1.78
N GLY A 483 21.51 -9.03 -2.77
CA GLY A 483 22.58 -8.04 -2.74
C GLY A 483 23.92 -8.49 -2.14
N VAL A 484 24.09 -9.78 -1.83
CA VAL A 484 25.31 -10.31 -1.19
C VAL A 484 26.43 -10.69 -2.15
N GLY A 485 26.21 -10.63 -3.46
CA GLY A 485 27.28 -10.70 -4.45
C GLY A 485 27.98 -12.05 -4.53
N GLY A 486 27.26 -13.09 -4.95
CA GLY A 486 27.83 -14.41 -5.25
C GLY A 486 26.75 -15.39 -5.68
N SER A 487 27.08 -16.36 -6.53
CA SER A 487 26.18 -17.41 -7.03
C SER A 487 25.76 -18.43 -5.96
N GLY A 488 25.24 -17.97 -4.81
CA GLY A 488 25.15 -18.82 -3.63
C GLY A 488 24.27 -18.29 -2.51
N LEU A 489 22.97 -18.19 -2.79
CA LEU A 489 21.87 -18.80 -2.05
C LEU A 489 20.61 -18.02 -2.43
N VAL A 490 19.66 -18.70 -3.07
CA VAL A 490 18.25 -18.29 -3.02
C VAL A 490 17.85 -18.37 -1.53
N ALA A 491 18.16 -17.33 -0.76
CA ALA A 491 18.02 -17.28 0.69
C ALA A 491 16.54 -17.24 1.15
N ASP A 492 15.63 -17.26 0.19
CA ASP A 492 14.19 -17.29 0.39
C ASP A 492 13.66 -18.71 0.66
N GLY A 493 14.47 -19.74 0.38
CA GLY A 493 14.05 -21.15 0.46
C GLY A 493 13.09 -21.60 -0.66
N ALA A 494 12.64 -20.66 -1.50
CA ALA A 494 11.75 -20.91 -2.63
C ALA A 494 12.43 -21.84 -3.66
N THR A 495 11.86 -23.03 -3.86
CA THR A 495 12.33 -23.99 -4.87
C THR A 495 11.54 -23.78 -6.16
N LEU A 496 12.08 -23.01 -7.10
CA LEU A 496 11.40 -22.66 -8.35
C LEU A 496 11.38 -23.83 -9.35
N ASP A 497 10.53 -24.81 -9.09
CA ASP A 497 10.36 -26.05 -9.86
C ASP A 497 9.27 -25.99 -10.95
N GLY A 498 8.67 -24.81 -11.15
CA GLY A 498 7.53 -24.60 -12.05
C GLY A 498 6.18 -24.58 -11.34
N THR A 499 6.12 -24.87 -10.03
CA THR A 499 4.93 -24.68 -9.19
C THR A 499 4.89 -23.30 -8.54
N CYS A 500 3.74 -22.91 -8.00
CA CYS A 500 3.59 -21.65 -7.25
C CYS A 500 4.44 -21.65 -5.98
N GLN A 501 5.41 -20.75 -5.89
CA GLN A 501 6.26 -20.57 -4.70
C GLN A 501 6.22 -19.14 -4.14
N THR A 502 5.26 -18.33 -4.60
CA THR A 502 5.17 -16.88 -4.26
C THR A 502 4.98 -16.59 -2.78
N HIS A 503 4.52 -17.57 -1.99
CA HIS A 503 4.42 -17.45 -0.52
C HIS A 503 5.79 -17.46 0.18
N GLN A 504 6.86 -17.86 -0.51
CA GLN A 504 8.25 -17.89 -0.02
C GLN A 504 9.12 -16.81 -0.67
N VAL A 505 8.75 -16.33 -1.86
CA VAL A 505 9.50 -15.31 -2.59
C VAL A 505 9.44 -13.97 -1.86
N ARG A 506 10.60 -13.46 -1.45
CA ARG A 506 10.71 -12.13 -0.85
C ARG A 506 10.75 -11.06 -1.93
N LEU A 507 10.11 -9.93 -1.68
CA LEU A 507 10.13 -8.80 -2.62
C LEU A 507 11.44 -8.02 -2.52
N ILE A 508 11.77 -7.28 -3.57
CA ILE A 508 12.86 -6.30 -3.56
C ILE A 508 12.80 -5.42 -2.29
N GLY A 509 13.93 -5.24 -1.61
CA GLY A 509 14.01 -4.51 -0.32
C GLY A 509 13.97 -5.42 0.92
N ALA A 510 13.42 -6.63 0.82
CA ALA A 510 13.11 -7.44 2.01
C ALA A 510 14.28 -8.24 2.59
N HIS A 511 15.30 -8.58 1.80
CA HIS A 511 16.32 -9.55 2.20
C HIS A 511 17.20 -9.04 3.34
N GLY A 512 17.75 -7.83 3.18
CA GLY A 512 18.61 -7.18 4.17
C GLY A 512 17.86 -6.28 5.16
N PHE A 513 16.52 -6.26 5.14
CA PHE A 513 15.74 -5.44 6.06
C PHE A 513 15.87 -5.94 7.51
N SER A 514 16.05 -4.97 8.41
CA SER A 514 15.91 -5.19 9.84
C SER A 514 15.46 -3.89 10.51
N LYS A 515 14.83 -3.99 11.69
CA LYS A 515 14.40 -2.81 12.46
C LYS A 515 15.53 -1.88 12.89
N THR A 516 16.78 -2.32 12.80
CA THR A 516 17.98 -1.55 13.14
C THR A 516 18.75 -1.07 11.92
N LEU A 517 18.31 -1.39 10.69
CA LEU A 517 19.01 -1.00 9.46
C LEU A 517 19.22 0.52 9.36
N PHE A 518 18.27 1.33 9.82
CA PHE A 518 18.37 2.79 9.83
C PHE A 518 19.62 3.30 10.55
N ILE A 519 20.11 2.59 11.57
CA ILE A 519 21.33 2.96 12.31
C ILE A 519 22.55 2.93 11.39
N ASN A 520 22.66 1.89 10.55
CA ASN A 520 23.76 1.76 9.60
C ASN A 520 23.71 2.87 8.53
N LEU A 521 22.52 3.25 8.07
CA LEU A 521 22.35 4.35 7.13
C LEU A 521 22.79 5.69 7.73
N ILE A 522 22.42 5.97 8.99
CA ILE A 522 22.86 7.18 9.71
C ILE A 522 24.38 7.18 9.86
N GLN A 523 24.96 6.08 10.34
CA GLN A 523 26.40 6.00 10.59
C GLN A 523 27.23 6.14 9.32
N HIS A 524 26.72 5.67 8.17
CA HIS A 524 27.44 5.70 6.91
C HIS A 524 27.23 6.98 6.09
N PHE A 525 26.00 7.48 6.02
CA PHE A 525 25.63 8.61 5.17
C PHE A 525 25.35 9.91 5.93
N GLY A 526 25.26 9.87 7.26
CA GLY A 526 24.94 11.03 8.08
C GLY A 526 23.52 11.57 7.87
N LEU A 527 22.54 10.69 7.67
CA LEU A 527 21.13 11.05 7.49
C LEU A 527 20.47 11.42 8.83
N GLU A 528 19.41 12.22 8.79
CA GLU A 528 18.53 12.41 9.95
C GLU A 528 17.84 11.11 10.33
N THR A 529 17.45 11.00 11.61
CA THR A 529 16.95 9.72 12.14
C THR A 529 15.60 9.33 11.55
N ASP A 530 14.69 10.28 11.38
CA ASP A 530 13.38 10.06 10.76
C ASP A 530 13.50 9.75 9.26
N VAL A 531 14.40 10.43 8.53
CA VAL A 531 14.74 10.11 7.13
C VAL A 531 15.27 8.68 7.02
N ALA A 532 16.26 8.28 7.84
CA ALA A 532 16.82 6.95 7.77
C ALA A 532 15.80 5.84 8.09
N LYS A 533 14.89 6.09 9.05
CA LYS A 533 13.77 5.19 9.36
C LYS A 533 12.80 5.10 8.19
N HIS A 534 12.38 6.24 7.63
CA HIS A 534 11.51 6.29 6.45
C HIS A 534 12.09 5.51 5.28
N LEU A 535 13.37 5.72 4.94
CA LEU A 535 14.02 4.99 3.86
C LEU A 535 14.06 3.49 4.12
N THR A 536 14.35 3.09 5.36
CA THR A 536 14.35 1.68 5.78
C THR A 536 12.97 1.03 5.66
N GLU A 537 11.91 1.74 6.05
CA GLU A 537 10.52 1.27 5.99
C GLU A 537 9.89 1.38 4.59
N SER A 538 10.46 2.18 3.69
CA SER A 538 9.93 2.36 2.32
C SER A 538 10.70 1.57 1.25
N TYR A 539 11.99 1.32 1.46
CA TYR A 539 12.88 0.67 0.47
C TYR A 539 13.61 -0.54 1.03
N GLY A 540 13.54 -0.79 2.34
CA GLY A 540 14.24 -1.91 2.96
C GLY A 540 15.74 -1.83 2.72
N ASP A 541 16.36 -2.91 2.26
CA ASP A 541 17.79 -2.93 1.91
C ASP A 541 18.14 -2.05 0.69
N ARG A 542 17.17 -1.63 -0.13
CA ARG A 542 17.41 -0.67 -1.22
C ARG A 542 17.63 0.75 -0.72
N ALA A 543 17.35 1.01 0.55
CA ALA A 543 17.67 2.28 1.20
C ALA A 543 19.16 2.65 1.10
N TRP A 544 20.07 1.66 0.98
CA TRP A 544 21.49 1.89 0.68
C TRP A 544 21.69 2.64 -0.65
N GLN A 545 20.99 2.22 -1.71
CA GLN A 545 21.08 2.89 -3.02
C GLN A 545 20.41 4.26 -2.97
N VAL A 546 19.27 4.39 -2.30
CA VAL A 546 18.57 5.68 -2.15
C VAL A 546 19.45 6.70 -1.43
N ALA A 547 20.04 6.32 -0.29
CA ALA A 547 20.93 7.20 0.47
C ALA A 547 22.21 7.56 -0.29
N ALA A 548 22.73 6.65 -1.12
CA ALA A 548 23.85 6.93 -2.01
C ALA A 548 23.48 7.93 -3.12
N LEU A 549 22.23 7.91 -3.59
CA LEU A 549 21.71 8.85 -4.59
C LEU A 549 21.31 10.22 -4.01
N SER A 550 21.18 10.36 -2.69
CA SER A 550 20.91 11.63 -2.03
C SER A 550 22.08 12.61 -2.13
N ALA A 551 21.81 13.88 -2.42
CA ALA A 551 22.85 14.91 -2.50
C ALA A 551 23.43 15.25 -1.11
N PRO A 552 24.69 15.71 -1.03
CA PRO A 552 25.19 16.35 0.18
C PRO A 552 24.41 17.64 0.48
N THR A 553 24.14 17.89 1.76
CA THR A 553 23.42 19.08 2.23
C THR A 553 24.33 20.29 2.45
N HIS A 554 25.64 20.06 2.58
CA HIS A 554 26.65 21.03 3.03
C HIS A 554 26.44 21.59 4.44
N GLU A 555 25.57 20.95 5.22
CA GLU A 555 25.37 21.23 6.65
C GLU A 555 26.25 20.35 7.53
N ARG A 556 26.40 20.73 8.80
CA ARG A 556 27.11 19.88 9.78
C ARG A 556 26.39 18.55 9.98
N PHE A 557 25.07 18.59 10.04
CA PHE A 557 24.18 17.44 10.11
C PHE A 557 22.75 17.90 9.72
N PRO A 558 22.00 17.12 8.93
CA PRO A 558 22.42 15.92 8.22
C PRO A 558 23.52 16.22 7.18
N VAL A 559 24.32 15.22 6.82
CA VAL A 559 25.42 15.34 5.83
C VAL A 559 24.91 15.13 4.40
N ARG A 560 23.88 14.29 4.24
CA ARG A 560 23.24 13.94 2.97
C ARG A 560 21.74 13.88 3.12
N GLY A 561 21.03 13.96 2.00
CA GLY A 561 19.57 13.88 1.95
C GLY A 561 18.95 15.26 2.06
N CYS A 562 18.97 16.00 0.95
CA CYS A 562 18.23 17.25 0.88
C CYS A 562 16.74 16.93 0.89
N ARG A 563 16.02 17.38 1.91
CA ARG A 563 14.57 17.18 2.00
C ARG A 563 13.87 17.85 0.81
N ILE A 564 12.89 17.16 0.25
CA ILE A 564 11.98 17.73 -0.76
C ILE A 564 10.74 18.36 -0.13
N SER A 565 10.48 18.07 1.15
CA SER A 565 9.40 18.66 1.94
C SER A 565 9.93 18.97 3.34
N ALA A 566 9.62 20.15 3.87
CA ALA A 566 10.00 20.52 5.23
C ALA A 566 9.27 19.69 6.30
N LEU A 567 8.05 19.23 6.00
CA LEU A 567 7.17 18.54 6.96
C LEU A 567 7.36 17.03 6.99
N TYR A 568 7.96 16.45 5.94
CA TYR A 568 8.02 15.00 5.74
C TYR A 568 9.45 14.52 5.49
N PRO A 569 9.78 13.27 5.86
CA PRO A 569 11.14 12.72 5.75
C PRO A 569 11.53 12.29 4.33
N PHE A 570 10.98 12.95 3.30
CA PHE A 570 11.26 12.64 1.90
C PHE A 570 12.48 13.39 1.40
N VAL A 571 13.38 12.71 0.69
CA VAL A 571 14.64 13.29 0.22
C VAL A 571 14.83 13.17 -1.29
N ASP A 572 15.68 14.05 -1.83
CA ASP A 572 16.01 14.15 -3.25
C ASP A 572 16.49 12.83 -3.89
N GLY A 573 17.20 11.99 -3.12
CA GLY A 573 17.65 10.67 -3.54
C GLY A 573 16.50 9.72 -3.92
N GLU A 574 15.33 9.84 -3.32
CA GLU A 574 14.15 9.04 -3.65
C GLU A 574 13.62 9.34 -5.06
N VAL A 575 13.70 10.60 -5.49
CA VAL A 575 13.27 11.01 -6.83
C VAL A 575 14.16 10.35 -7.89
N ARG A 576 15.48 10.38 -7.69
CA ARG A 576 16.44 9.73 -8.59
C ARG A 576 16.27 8.22 -8.59
N TYR A 577 16.07 7.62 -7.42
CA TYR A 577 15.83 6.18 -7.32
C TYR A 577 14.54 5.77 -8.05
N ALA A 578 13.45 6.52 -7.86
CA ALA A 578 12.18 6.28 -8.52
C ALA A 578 12.30 6.27 -10.06
N VAL A 579 13.04 7.23 -10.62
CA VAL A 579 13.26 7.32 -12.07
C VAL A 579 14.15 6.16 -12.55
N ARG A 580 15.30 5.95 -11.90
CA ARG A 580 16.32 5.01 -12.37
C ARG A 580 15.98 3.53 -12.15
N HIS A 581 15.21 3.23 -11.10
CA HIS A 581 15.00 1.85 -10.64
C HIS A 581 13.53 1.43 -10.54
N GLU A 582 12.57 2.37 -10.63
CA GLU A 582 11.15 2.07 -10.44
C GLU A 582 10.25 2.63 -11.54
N TYR A 583 10.85 3.00 -12.68
CA TYR A 583 10.20 3.46 -13.90
C TYR A 583 9.25 4.66 -13.71
N ALA A 584 9.53 5.56 -12.76
CA ALA A 584 8.77 6.81 -12.68
C ALA A 584 8.99 7.63 -13.96
N GLN A 585 7.89 8.08 -14.59
CA GLN A 585 7.89 8.85 -15.84
C GLN A 585 7.11 10.18 -15.72
N THR A 586 6.38 10.38 -14.61
CA THR A 586 5.67 11.62 -14.30
C THR A 586 5.94 12.05 -12.85
N ALA A 587 5.81 13.34 -12.54
CA ALA A 587 5.93 13.88 -11.19
C ALA A 587 4.89 13.28 -10.26
N VAL A 588 3.69 13.01 -10.80
CA VAL A 588 2.60 12.26 -10.17
C VAL A 588 3.12 10.90 -9.67
N ASP A 589 3.82 10.11 -10.49
CA ASP A 589 4.41 8.81 -10.10
C ASP A 589 5.22 8.91 -8.79
N VAL A 590 6.00 9.98 -8.64
CA VAL A 590 6.83 10.22 -7.45
C VAL A 590 6.01 10.69 -6.26
N ILE A 591 5.28 11.82 -6.38
CA ILE A 591 4.64 12.47 -5.23
C ILE A 591 3.50 11.65 -4.62
N ALA A 592 2.83 10.80 -5.40
CA ALA A 592 1.74 9.99 -4.84
C ALA A 592 2.00 8.50 -4.78
N ARG A 593 2.85 7.89 -5.61
CA ARG A 593 3.06 6.43 -5.58
C ARG A 593 4.35 6.01 -4.90
N ARG A 594 5.46 6.74 -5.10
CA ARG A 594 6.76 6.41 -4.48
C ARG A 594 6.89 6.99 -3.07
N THR A 595 6.65 8.29 -2.89
CA THR A 595 6.75 8.94 -1.57
C THR A 595 5.46 8.89 -0.78
N ARG A 596 4.31 8.90 -1.47
CA ARG A 596 2.95 9.04 -0.88
C ARG A 596 2.64 10.43 -0.32
N LEU A 597 3.49 11.44 -0.55
CA LEU A 597 3.29 12.80 -0.04
C LEU A 597 1.91 13.37 -0.39
N ALA A 598 1.42 13.19 -1.63
CA ALA A 598 0.09 13.65 -2.04
C ALA A 598 -1.08 12.94 -1.31
N PHE A 599 -0.84 11.77 -0.71
CA PHE A 599 -1.80 11.12 0.18
C PHE A 599 -1.66 11.58 1.62
N LEU A 600 -0.50 12.06 2.05
CA LEU A 600 -0.28 12.51 3.43
C LEU A 600 -0.70 13.97 3.62
N ASN A 601 -0.36 14.84 2.66
CA ASN A 601 -0.66 16.25 2.69
C ASN A 601 -0.57 16.82 1.26
N ALA A 602 -1.72 17.23 0.73
CA ALA A 602 -1.83 17.73 -0.64
C ALA A 602 -1.12 19.09 -0.83
N GLU A 603 -1.08 19.93 0.20
CA GLU A 603 -0.41 21.23 0.18
C GLU A 603 1.11 21.07 0.27
N ALA A 604 1.61 20.22 1.18
CA ALA A 604 3.03 19.89 1.23
C ALA A 604 3.52 19.22 -0.07
N ALA A 605 2.65 18.46 -0.74
CA ALA A 605 2.93 17.92 -2.07
C ALA A 605 3.03 19.00 -3.14
N LEU A 606 2.18 20.03 -3.08
CA LEU A 606 2.24 21.21 -3.95
C LEU A 606 3.55 21.97 -3.76
N GLU A 607 3.97 22.19 -2.51
CA GLU A 607 5.23 22.87 -2.18
C GLU A 607 6.47 22.11 -2.67
N ALA A 608 6.45 20.78 -2.56
CA ALA A 608 7.54 19.92 -3.03
C ALA A 608 7.59 19.79 -4.57
N LEU A 609 6.47 20.01 -5.25
CA LEU A 609 6.29 19.72 -6.68
C LEU A 609 7.32 20.40 -7.60
N PRO A 610 7.67 21.70 -7.44
CA PRO A 610 8.66 22.34 -8.28
C PRO A 610 10.02 21.64 -8.23
N GLN A 611 10.49 21.25 -7.06
CA GLN A 611 11.77 20.56 -6.87
C GLN A 611 11.72 19.15 -7.46
N VAL A 612 10.61 18.42 -7.28
CA VAL A 612 10.42 17.09 -7.88
C VAL A 612 10.46 17.18 -9.41
N ILE A 613 9.79 18.17 -10.01
CA ILE A 613 9.80 18.38 -11.48
C ILE A 613 11.20 18.74 -11.97
N ASP A 614 11.99 19.51 -11.22
CA ASP A 614 13.37 19.81 -11.62
C ASP A 614 14.25 18.57 -11.57
N LEU A 615 14.24 17.84 -10.45
CA LEU A 615 15.01 16.61 -10.29
C LEU A 615 14.65 15.57 -11.36
N MET A 616 13.37 15.34 -11.61
CA MET A 616 12.93 14.43 -12.68
C MET A 616 13.29 14.96 -14.06
N GLY A 617 13.17 16.27 -14.28
CA GLY A 617 13.51 16.88 -15.55
C GLY A 617 15.00 16.77 -15.87
N ASP A 618 15.86 16.78 -14.86
CA ASP A 618 17.30 16.54 -15.03
C ASP A 618 17.59 15.06 -15.33
N GLU A 619 16.92 14.13 -14.65
CA GLU A 619 17.09 12.68 -14.88
C GLU A 619 16.52 12.21 -16.23
N LEU A 620 15.43 12.81 -16.70
CA LEU A 620 14.69 12.43 -17.91
C LEU A 620 14.92 13.39 -19.09
N ASN A 621 15.73 14.42 -18.90
CA ASN A 621 16.02 15.47 -19.90
C ASN A 621 14.75 16.19 -20.41
N TRP A 622 13.85 16.58 -19.51
CA TRP A 622 12.61 17.28 -19.87
C TRP A 622 12.86 18.69 -20.36
N THR A 623 12.16 19.05 -21.46
CA THR A 623 12.09 20.43 -21.94
C THR A 623 11.28 21.32 -20.98
N PRO A 624 11.40 22.66 -21.07
CA PRO A 624 10.53 23.55 -20.31
C PRO A 624 9.04 23.29 -20.54
N SER A 625 8.62 23.01 -21.79
CA SER A 625 7.22 22.69 -22.08
C SER A 625 6.77 21.39 -21.42
N ARG A 626 7.66 20.39 -21.34
CA ARG A 626 7.38 19.13 -20.65
C ARG A 626 7.22 19.33 -19.14
N LYS A 627 8.08 20.15 -18.53
CA LYS A 627 7.95 20.57 -17.12
C LYS A 627 6.61 21.29 -16.86
N ASP A 628 6.12 22.10 -17.80
CA ASP A 628 4.81 22.76 -17.69
C ASP A 628 3.62 21.79 -17.80
N VAL A 629 3.73 20.75 -18.62
CA VAL A 629 2.73 19.67 -18.69
C VAL A 629 2.64 18.96 -17.33
N GLU A 630 3.80 18.58 -16.78
CA GLU A 630 3.89 17.93 -15.47
C GLU A 630 3.32 18.79 -14.34
N TRP A 631 3.56 20.10 -14.37
CA TRP A 631 2.96 21.04 -13.42
C TRP A 631 1.43 21.00 -13.47
N LYS A 632 0.85 21.15 -14.67
CA LYS A 632 -0.62 21.22 -14.86
C LYS A 632 -1.32 19.92 -14.48
N GLU A 633 -0.78 18.79 -14.93
CA GLU A 633 -1.35 17.48 -14.62
C GLU A 633 -1.21 17.13 -13.13
N SER A 634 -0.08 17.47 -12.51
CA SER A 634 0.12 17.26 -11.07
C SER A 634 -0.82 18.11 -10.24
N LEU A 635 -1.07 19.37 -10.62
CA LEU A 635 -2.09 20.22 -9.98
C LEU A 635 -3.48 19.59 -10.08
N SER A 636 -3.86 19.12 -11.27
CA SER A 636 -5.15 18.44 -11.46
C SER A 636 -5.27 17.18 -10.61
N TYR A 637 -4.17 16.43 -10.46
CA TYR A 637 -4.13 15.27 -9.57
C TYR A 637 -4.29 15.69 -8.10
N LEU A 638 -3.57 16.70 -7.63
CA LEU A 638 -3.67 17.18 -6.25
C LEU A 638 -5.07 17.72 -5.91
N ALA A 639 -5.77 18.34 -6.87
CA ALA A 639 -7.17 18.71 -6.70
C ALA A 639 -8.06 17.50 -6.38
N SER A 640 -7.84 16.36 -7.06
CA SER A 640 -8.55 15.11 -6.74
C SER A 640 -8.17 14.51 -5.37
N MET A 641 -7.07 14.99 -4.77
CA MET A 641 -6.59 14.63 -3.44
C MET A 641 -7.07 15.61 -2.35
N GLY A 642 -8.01 16.50 -2.66
CA GLY A 642 -8.59 17.46 -1.72
C GLY A 642 -7.88 18.81 -1.65
N LEU A 643 -6.90 19.10 -2.53
CA LEU A 643 -6.26 20.41 -2.60
C LEU A 643 -7.29 21.51 -2.92
N PRO A 644 -7.35 22.61 -2.14
CA PRO A 644 -8.26 23.71 -2.40
C PRO A 644 -8.13 24.30 -3.82
N LYS A 645 -9.27 24.60 -4.44
CA LYS A 645 -9.32 25.17 -5.81
C LYS A 645 -8.65 26.54 -5.94
N THR A 646 -8.43 27.25 -4.84
CA THR A 646 -7.68 28.52 -4.79
C THR A 646 -6.22 28.32 -5.21
N PHE A 647 -5.60 27.21 -4.82
CA PHE A 647 -4.22 26.89 -5.16
C PHE A 647 -4.02 26.45 -6.61
N MET A 648 -5.09 26.03 -7.30
CA MET A 648 -5.03 25.59 -8.71
C MET A 648 -4.62 26.69 -9.69
N LYS A 649 -4.68 27.96 -9.27
CA LYS A 649 -4.28 29.11 -10.09
C LYS A 649 -2.81 29.48 -9.91
N LEU A 650 -2.11 28.84 -8.97
CA LEU A 650 -0.71 29.16 -8.71
C LEU A 650 0.18 28.66 -9.85
N SER A 651 1.09 29.54 -10.25
CA SER A 651 2.22 29.21 -11.09
C SER A 651 3.31 28.55 -10.26
N ARG A 652 4.14 27.76 -10.94
CA ARG A 652 5.30 27.10 -10.35
C ARG A 652 6.24 28.07 -9.63
N LYS A 653 6.47 29.26 -10.22
CA LYS A 653 7.34 30.30 -9.66
C LYS A 653 6.77 30.90 -8.38
N GLU A 654 5.45 31.07 -8.30
CA GLU A 654 4.79 31.56 -7.09
C GLU A 654 4.94 30.56 -5.94
N VAL A 655 4.78 29.25 -6.21
CA VAL A 655 5.02 28.23 -5.20
C VAL A 655 6.47 28.21 -4.72
N GLN A 656 7.43 28.30 -5.64
CA GLN A 656 8.87 28.38 -5.29
C GLN A 656 9.22 29.60 -4.43
N ASN A 657 8.48 30.70 -4.60
CA ASN A 657 8.67 31.92 -3.82
C ASN A 657 7.96 31.88 -2.46
N GLY A 658 7.30 30.78 -2.09
CA GLY A 658 6.63 30.63 -0.80
C GLY A 658 5.16 31.08 -0.79
N ARG A 659 4.54 31.38 -1.94
CA ARG A 659 3.16 31.89 -2.01
C ARG A 659 2.09 30.91 -1.50
N VAL A 660 2.41 29.62 -1.41
CA VAL A 660 1.52 28.64 -0.75
C VAL A 660 1.37 29.02 0.72
N MET A 661 2.48 29.28 1.42
CA MET A 661 2.48 29.71 2.81
C MET A 661 1.80 31.08 3.00
N GLU A 662 1.93 32.02 2.05
CA GLU A 662 1.26 33.33 2.13
C GLU A 662 -0.28 33.24 1.98
N LEU A 663 -0.76 32.37 1.09
CA LEU A 663 -2.19 32.11 0.93
C LEU A 663 -2.73 31.24 2.05
N ASP A 664 -1.89 30.34 2.56
CA ASP A 664 -2.14 29.62 3.80
C ASP A 664 -2.01 30.56 5.01
N GLU A 665 -1.37 31.73 4.92
CA GLU A 665 -1.28 32.73 5.99
C GLU A 665 -2.62 33.42 6.25
N GLU A 666 -3.40 33.67 5.18
CA GLU A 666 -4.82 34.01 5.30
C GLU A 666 -5.66 32.81 5.81
N ALA A 667 -5.14 31.59 5.72
CA ALA A 667 -5.74 30.33 6.17
C ALA A 667 -5.04 29.68 7.41
N TYR A 668 -4.14 30.41 8.13
CA TYR A 668 -3.26 29.92 9.23
C TYR A 668 -4.04 29.24 10.37
N LYS A 669 -5.36 29.40 10.33
CA LYS A 669 -6.42 28.70 11.06
C LYS A 669 -6.35 27.18 10.98
N ASN A 670 -5.67 26.59 9.99
CA ASN A 670 -5.60 25.14 9.84
C ASN A 670 -4.55 24.47 10.76
N PHE A 671 -3.41 25.11 11.03
CA PHE A 671 -2.34 24.56 11.89
C PHE A 671 -2.36 25.12 13.32
N SER A 672 -2.95 26.31 13.52
CA SER A 672 -3.15 26.89 14.85
C SER A 672 -4.51 27.58 14.91
N ARG A 673 -5.23 27.40 16.02
CA ARG A 673 -6.48 28.13 16.25
C ARG A 673 -6.12 29.56 16.65
N THR A 674 -6.59 30.52 15.85
CA THR A 674 -6.12 31.91 15.73
C THR A 674 -6.41 32.83 16.92
N GLU A 675 -6.33 32.36 18.16
CA GLU A 675 -6.20 33.29 19.28
C GLU A 675 -4.71 33.43 19.59
N PRO A 676 -4.12 34.63 19.40
CA PRO A 676 -2.77 34.87 19.90
C PRO A 676 -2.76 34.56 21.41
N PRO A 677 -1.66 34.02 21.95
CA PRO A 677 -1.54 33.78 23.39
C PRO A 677 -2.00 35.02 24.16
N ALA A 678 -2.87 34.84 25.16
CA ALA A 678 -3.35 35.95 25.97
C ALA A 678 -2.20 36.71 26.67
N ASP A 679 -1.06 36.03 26.85
CA ASP A 679 0.15 36.52 27.50
C ASP A 679 1.33 36.68 26.50
N ILE A 680 1.11 37.33 25.35
CA ILE A 680 2.26 37.82 24.57
C ILE A 680 2.88 38.99 25.34
N LEU A 681 4.13 38.84 25.78
CA LEU A 681 4.87 39.94 26.40
C LEU A 681 5.05 41.05 25.36
N GLU A 682 5.01 42.33 25.78
CA GLU A 682 5.11 43.47 24.83
C GLU A 682 6.35 43.41 23.91
N HIS A 683 7.42 42.73 24.32
CA HIS A 683 8.62 42.54 23.50
C HIS A 683 8.54 41.37 22.50
N ASP A 684 7.60 40.45 22.70
CA ASP A 684 7.32 39.31 21.79
C ASP A 684 6.26 39.67 20.75
N ALA A 685 5.53 40.78 20.94
CA ALA A 685 4.54 41.32 20.00
C ALA A 685 5.21 42.05 18.81
N VAL A 686 6.23 41.47 18.20
CA VAL A 686 6.81 41.99 16.96
C VAL A 686 6.03 41.41 15.78
N VAL A 687 5.05 42.16 15.29
CA VAL A 687 4.47 41.95 13.96
C VAL A 687 5.62 42.11 12.93
N PRO A 688 5.77 41.22 11.93
CA PRO A 688 6.76 41.41 10.89
C PRO A 688 6.54 42.76 10.20
N GLN A 689 7.45 43.71 10.39
CA GLN A 689 7.47 44.91 9.57
C GLN A 689 7.84 44.49 8.15
N GLU A 690 6.98 44.81 7.18
CA GLU A 690 7.31 44.80 5.76
C GLU A 690 8.58 45.63 5.53
N ASN A 691 9.73 44.97 5.44
CA ASN A 691 10.95 45.59 4.97
C ASN A 691 10.88 45.71 3.44
N LEU A 692 10.24 46.76 2.94
CA LEU A 692 10.53 47.32 1.63
C LEU A 692 11.63 48.38 1.78
N PRO A 693 12.77 48.30 1.07
CA PRO A 693 13.76 49.36 1.10
C PRO A 693 13.27 50.53 0.22
N ALA A 694 12.94 51.65 0.85
CA ALA A 694 12.78 52.93 0.17
C ALA A 694 13.84 53.92 0.66
N ASP A 695 14.71 54.29 -0.28
CA ASP A 695 15.47 55.53 -0.38
C ASP A 695 16.69 55.76 0.52
N ALA A 696 17.82 55.32 -0.01
CA ALA A 696 19.03 56.12 0.01
C ALA A 696 18.87 57.35 -0.91
N ALA A 697 18.58 58.53 -0.36
CA ALA A 697 19.13 59.82 -0.83
C ALA A 697 18.65 61.01 0.03
N ALA A 698 19.63 61.86 0.39
CA ALA A 698 19.56 63.32 0.60
C ALA A 698 19.77 63.88 2.02
N ALA A 699 21.04 64.25 2.27
CA ALA A 699 21.50 65.54 2.81
C ALA A 699 20.95 66.08 4.15
N LYS A 700 21.77 66.02 5.20
CA LYS A 700 22.59 67.15 5.71
C LYS A 700 23.57 66.71 6.78
#